data_AF-A0A661I9U9-F1
#
_entry.id   AF-A0A661I9U9-F1
#
_cell.length_a   1.000
_cell.length_b   1.000
_cell.length_c   1.000
_cell.angle_alpha   90.00
_cell.angle_beta   90.00
_cell.angle_gamma   90.00
#
_symmetry.space_group_name_H-M   'P 1'
#
loop_
_entity.id
_entity.type
_entity.pdbx_description
1 polymer ?
#
loop_
_entity_poly.entity_id
_entity_poly.type
_entity_poly.pdbx_seq_one_letter_code
_entity_poly.pdbx_strand_id
1 'polypeptide(L)'
;MDTKVFEYKLANLFNRVYNNFVGYYIFKQDDVLYKLIVLPKTIDKNSQTVEKDFVNYLLHYHRVNTKYKFDETRQISDSLLSLAFEDNNTEDNTSHLPIDEFEFYKYQGILERIEMFFKKHKNYKRINIDYKSQGIKYKLNLAKNIKEIDKTTIHQTQTIDMMYSAIATIAYNALKLFISKRVKNIDEIYKKQLIQDTKKLINFISKKYNIDRNYKLNLSKLNNFKITKIFNKKNDTKYLLVDIKSLFGFEQMYNDNLKSVSNRYDLTTTSFFIDPIVFYEWYVYDILKDYTNDTNKRILFDKEKNKENKTTIKYNLTSLKYKEDKDRSSNPDYVIVDEENKIKIVLDAKWKNINKLGDIKSNDFLKLQYDALLLNENEYNAIPYLIYPNYLSCDDKITISKDKRQYFEFGILQIDMNFNKKVNHIDFKYNLEQVALKIKEEKDNKELQKVSNSFTSEVLNKRSNLISKLLNSKDLVNKEKVLVRLDKKLLENAEKLSENIEEKLSDEVIEILENYEDILEEHSIRFLKSSSSIYNYFKDKNYEQFDYSMPGSGLWKLVELELNASFVWYIRLKNNVCDKSSYKKSIMDKDIESNIKWVKLNEQNKNSTLLNTLMLGQIKFLSGNKTMKKYFDNKFIENKLFLLLKSIIDIRNEHAHIKAMSLNKFEELNNLLFNKEEKISNIESLLEIKKQIKEYMK
;
A
#
# COMPACT_ATOMS: atom_id res chain seq x y z
N MET A 1 -36.30 -27.99 -32.28
CA MET A 1 -35.10 -27.19 -31.96
C MET A 1 -33.92 -27.82 -32.66
N ASP A 2 -33.35 -27.17 -33.66
CA ASP A 2 -32.09 -27.64 -34.27
C ASP A 2 -30.94 -27.30 -33.31
N THR A 3 -30.38 -28.33 -32.69
CA THR A 3 -29.30 -28.22 -31.69
C THR A 3 -28.01 -27.66 -32.29
N LYS A 4 -27.75 -27.83 -33.59
CA LYS A 4 -26.53 -27.30 -34.24
C LYS A 4 -26.56 -25.78 -34.35
N VAL A 5 -27.74 -25.20 -34.65
CA VAL A 5 -27.94 -23.74 -34.67
C VAL A 5 -27.78 -23.17 -33.26
N PHE A 6 -28.33 -23.87 -32.27
CA PHE A 6 -28.21 -23.49 -30.86
C PHE A 6 -26.75 -23.55 -30.36
N GLU A 7 -26.04 -24.64 -30.63
CA GLU A 7 -24.62 -24.82 -30.32
C GLU A 7 -23.74 -23.76 -31.00
N TYR A 8 -24.01 -23.44 -32.28
CA TYR A 8 -23.30 -22.37 -32.98
C TYR A 8 -23.55 -21.00 -32.34
N LYS A 9 -24.80 -20.70 -31.95
CA LYS A 9 -25.15 -19.44 -31.27
C LYS A 9 -24.52 -19.36 -29.87
N LEU A 10 -24.50 -20.46 -29.11
CA LEU A 10 -23.80 -20.58 -27.84
C LEU A 10 -22.28 -20.44 -28.00
N ALA A 11 -21.66 -21.11 -28.97
CA ALA A 11 -20.23 -20.99 -29.25
C ALA A 11 -19.86 -19.55 -29.65
N ASN A 12 -20.72 -18.86 -30.40
CA ASN A 12 -20.53 -17.44 -30.76
C ASN A 12 -20.74 -16.50 -29.55
N LEU A 13 -21.58 -16.88 -28.59
CA LEU A 13 -21.75 -16.19 -27.31
C LEU A 13 -20.53 -16.37 -26.40
N PHE A 14 -20.02 -17.60 -26.29
CA PHE A 14 -18.94 -17.99 -25.37
C PHE A 14 -17.54 -18.02 -26.01
N ASN A 15 -17.39 -17.54 -27.25
CA ASN A 15 -16.09 -17.19 -27.80
C ASN A 15 -15.35 -16.31 -26.77
N ARG A 16 -14.09 -16.66 -26.43
CA ARG A 16 -13.24 -16.26 -25.29
C ARG A 16 -13.40 -14.85 -24.68
N VAL A 17 -14.00 -13.89 -25.39
CA VAL A 17 -14.28 -12.50 -25.00
C VAL A 17 -15.33 -12.38 -23.89
N TYR A 18 -16.27 -13.31 -23.75
CA TYR A 18 -17.41 -13.20 -22.81
C TYR A 18 -17.43 -14.22 -21.66
N ASN A 19 -16.37 -15.04 -21.52
CA ASN A 19 -16.23 -15.89 -20.35
C ASN A 19 -16.18 -14.99 -19.10
N ASN A 20 -17.17 -15.11 -18.22
CA ASN A 20 -17.40 -14.36 -16.96
C ASN A 20 -18.32 -13.13 -17.02
N PHE A 21 -18.97 -12.83 -18.15
CA PHE A 21 -19.99 -11.77 -18.20
C PHE A 21 -21.36 -12.28 -17.74
N VAL A 22 -22.15 -11.39 -17.15
CA VAL A 22 -23.53 -11.65 -16.70
C VAL A 22 -24.49 -10.89 -17.60
N GLY A 23 -25.60 -11.48 -17.99
CA GLY A 23 -26.46 -10.85 -18.99
C GLY A 23 -27.48 -11.76 -19.63
N TYR A 24 -28.07 -11.28 -20.73
CA TYR A 24 -29.06 -12.03 -21.50
C TYR A 24 -28.79 -11.96 -23.01
N TYR A 25 -29.21 -13.00 -23.73
CA TYR A 25 -29.17 -13.13 -25.17
C TYR A 25 -30.49 -13.66 -25.70
N ILE A 26 -31.15 -12.87 -26.54
CA ILE A 26 -32.41 -13.22 -27.19
C ILE A 26 -32.12 -13.48 -28.66
N PHE A 27 -32.67 -14.54 -29.24
CA PHE A 27 -32.60 -14.81 -30.67
C PHE A 27 -33.85 -15.54 -31.16
N LYS A 28 -34.07 -15.54 -32.48
CA LYS A 28 -35.22 -16.20 -33.11
C LYS A 28 -34.76 -17.38 -33.96
N GLN A 29 -35.45 -18.52 -33.85
CA GLN A 29 -35.22 -19.71 -34.67
C GLN A 29 -36.57 -20.39 -34.93
N ASP A 30 -36.85 -20.73 -36.20
CA ASP A 30 -38.09 -21.42 -36.62
C ASP A 30 -39.37 -20.73 -36.13
N ASP A 31 -39.40 -19.41 -36.23
CA ASP A 31 -40.43 -18.52 -35.71
C ASP A 31 -40.63 -18.45 -34.18
N VAL A 32 -39.83 -19.21 -33.41
CA VAL A 32 -39.81 -19.18 -31.95
C VAL A 32 -38.72 -18.25 -31.42
N LEU A 33 -39.05 -17.46 -30.39
CA LEU A 33 -38.11 -16.60 -29.68
C LEU A 33 -37.48 -17.36 -28.51
N TYR A 34 -36.16 -17.41 -28.45
CA TYR A 34 -35.39 -18.02 -27.37
C TYR A 34 -34.70 -16.93 -26.56
N LYS A 35 -34.73 -17.06 -25.23
CA LYS A 35 -34.01 -16.19 -24.28
C LYS A 35 -33.01 -17.04 -23.49
N LEU A 36 -31.74 -16.65 -23.54
CA LEU A 36 -30.66 -17.22 -22.74
C LEU A 36 -30.25 -16.20 -21.70
N ILE A 37 -30.20 -16.60 -20.44
CA ILE A 37 -29.79 -15.74 -19.33
C ILE A 37 -28.54 -16.35 -18.71
N VAL A 38 -27.50 -15.55 -18.59
CA VAL A 38 -26.29 -15.87 -17.84
C VAL A 38 -26.39 -15.15 -16.50
N LEU A 39 -26.72 -15.92 -15.46
CA LEU A 39 -26.97 -15.40 -14.12
C LEU A 39 -25.67 -15.02 -13.40
N PRO A 40 -25.70 -13.99 -12.53
CA PRO A 40 -24.63 -13.75 -11.57
C PRO A 40 -24.56 -14.90 -10.55
N LYS A 41 -23.36 -15.15 -10.00
CA LYS A 41 -23.11 -16.22 -9.03
C LYS A 41 -23.88 -16.06 -7.71
N THR A 42 -24.45 -14.89 -7.47
CA THR A 42 -25.23 -14.56 -6.27
C THR A 42 -26.70 -14.94 -6.39
N ILE A 43 -27.20 -15.23 -7.60
CA ILE A 43 -28.59 -15.62 -7.82
C ILE A 43 -28.66 -17.14 -7.96
N ASP A 44 -29.52 -17.78 -7.17
CA ASP A 44 -29.79 -19.21 -7.30
C ASP A 44 -30.66 -19.48 -8.53
N LYS A 45 -30.15 -20.33 -9.43
CA LYS A 45 -30.85 -20.79 -10.63
C LYS A 45 -32.12 -21.59 -10.33
N ASN A 46 -32.24 -22.15 -9.13
CA ASN A 46 -33.39 -22.94 -8.71
C ASN A 46 -34.49 -22.09 -8.03
N SER A 47 -34.25 -20.78 -7.85
CA SER A 47 -35.23 -19.88 -7.24
C SER A 47 -36.47 -19.70 -8.14
N GLN A 48 -37.65 -19.63 -7.53
CA GLN A 48 -38.90 -19.33 -8.24
C GLN A 48 -38.94 -17.89 -8.77
N THR A 49 -38.13 -16.99 -8.23
CA THR A 49 -38.05 -15.56 -8.59
C THR A 49 -36.83 -15.22 -9.45
N VAL A 50 -36.12 -16.22 -9.98
CA VAL A 50 -34.81 -16.05 -10.65
C VAL A 50 -34.78 -14.94 -11.72
N GLU A 51 -35.84 -14.80 -12.52
CA GLU A 51 -35.95 -13.77 -13.56
C GLU A 51 -36.15 -12.37 -12.95
N LYS A 52 -36.97 -12.26 -11.90
CA LYS A 52 -37.18 -11.02 -11.14
C LYS A 52 -35.89 -10.56 -10.45
N ASP A 53 -35.18 -11.50 -9.82
CA ASP A 53 -33.90 -11.22 -9.16
C ASP A 53 -32.84 -10.76 -10.16
N PHE A 54 -32.81 -11.36 -11.35
CA PHE A 54 -31.93 -10.94 -12.42
C PHE A 54 -32.28 -9.55 -12.96
N VAL A 55 -33.56 -9.22 -13.14
CA VAL A 55 -33.99 -7.87 -13.54
C VAL A 55 -33.62 -6.85 -12.47
N ASN A 56 -33.84 -7.14 -11.18
CA ASN A 56 -33.39 -6.28 -10.07
C ASN A 56 -31.89 -6.01 -10.14
N TYR A 57 -31.08 -7.03 -10.44
CA TYR A 57 -29.64 -6.87 -10.65
C TYR A 57 -29.31 -5.90 -11.80
N LEU A 58 -30.03 -5.98 -12.92
CA LEU A 58 -29.87 -5.03 -14.03
C LEU A 58 -30.32 -3.61 -13.67
N LEU A 59 -31.40 -3.46 -12.91
CA LEU A 59 -31.88 -2.16 -12.43
C LEU A 59 -30.84 -1.48 -11.54
N HIS A 60 -30.29 -2.21 -10.57
CA HIS A 60 -29.23 -1.69 -9.72
C HIS A 60 -27.96 -1.35 -10.49
N TYR A 61 -27.62 -2.12 -11.53
CA TYR A 61 -26.54 -1.76 -12.46
C TYR A 61 -26.78 -0.39 -13.10
N HIS A 62 -27.97 -0.17 -13.65
CA HIS A 62 -28.31 1.10 -14.29
C HIS A 62 -28.38 2.27 -13.32
N ARG A 63 -28.87 2.06 -12.09
CA ARG A 63 -28.88 3.07 -11.02
C ARG A 63 -27.46 3.54 -10.69
N VAL A 64 -26.56 2.60 -10.38
CA VAL A 64 -25.16 2.91 -10.03
C VAL A 64 -24.43 3.51 -11.24
N ASN A 65 -24.65 2.98 -12.45
CA ASN A 65 -24.04 3.52 -13.65
C ASN A 65 -24.57 4.92 -13.99
N THR A 66 -25.81 5.26 -13.70
CA THR A 66 -26.33 6.61 -13.92
C THR A 66 -25.71 7.60 -12.94
N LYS A 67 -25.53 7.20 -11.67
CA LYS A 67 -24.88 8.01 -10.63
C LYS A 67 -23.41 8.28 -10.95
N TYR A 68 -22.64 7.26 -11.32
CA TYR A 68 -21.17 7.37 -11.46
C TYR A 68 -20.65 7.41 -12.90
N LYS A 69 -21.47 7.03 -13.89
CA LYS A 69 -21.14 7.01 -15.33
C LYS A 69 -19.87 6.21 -15.63
N PHE A 70 -19.72 5.06 -14.98
CA PHE A 70 -18.55 4.19 -15.15
C PHE A 70 -18.60 3.39 -16.46
N ASP A 71 -19.79 3.20 -17.03
CA ASP A 71 -19.99 2.67 -18.37
C ASP A 71 -20.79 3.66 -19.22
N GLU A 72 -20.05 4.47 -19.98
CA GLU A 72 -20.57 5.50 -20.88
C GLU A 72 -21.40 4.94 -22.05
N THR A 73 -21.30 3.63 -22.32
CA THR A 73 -21.98 2.98 -23.45
C THR A 73 -23.34 2.39 -23.10
N ARG A 74 -23.66 2.27 -21.80
CA ARG A 74 -24.87 1.60 -21.29
C ARG A 74 -25.66 2.47 -20.31
N GLN A 75 -25.89 3.73 -20.66
CA GLN A 75 -26.69 4.66 -19.85
C GLN A 75 -28.18 4.54 -20.20
N ILE A 76 -29.04 4.42 -19.19
CA ILE A 76 -30.51 4.47 -19.30
C ILE A 76 -30.99 5.49 -18.25
N SER A 77 -32.09 6.20 -18.53
CA SER A 77 -32.64 7.14 -17.54
C SER A 77 -33.15 6.37 -16.33
N ASP A 78 -32.56 6.66 -15.16
CA ASP A 78 -32.92 6.02 -13.88
C ASP A 78 -34.41 6.20 -13.57
N SER A 79 -34.98 7.38 -13.87
CA SER A 79 -36.39 7.72 -13.61
C SER A 79 -37.40 6.82 -14.31
N LEU A 80 -37.09 6.27 -15.49
CA LEU A 80 -38.03 5.40 -16.22
C LEU A 80 -37.98 3.96 -15.72
N LEU A 81 -36.80 3.52 -15.31
CA LEU A 81 -36.59 2.18 -14.77
C LEU A 81 -37.05 2.11 -13.31
N SER A 82 -36.91 3.18 -12.52
CA SER A 82 -37.42 3.23 -11.16
C SER A 82 -38.96 3.21 -11.14
N LEU A 83 -39.63 4.06 -11.95
CA LEU A 83 -41.09 4.10 -12.04
C LEU A 83 -41.72 2.77 -12.51
N ALA A 84 -41.03 2.03 -13.39
CA ALA A 84 -41.49 0.74 -13.90
C ALA A 84 -41.53 -0.36 -12.84
N PHE A 85 -40.70 -0.27 -11.81
CA PHE A 85 -40.48 -1.36 -10.85
C PHE A 85 -40.70 -0.94 -9.38
N GLU A 86 -40.96 0.34 -9.10
CA GLU A 86 -41.42 0.83 -7.78
C GLU A 86 -42.83 0.31 -7.43
N ASP A 87 -43.72 0.16 -8.42
CA ASP A 87 -45.09 -0.36 -8.25
C ASP A 87 -45.16 -1.90 -8.08
N ASN A 88 -44.06 -2.62 -8.33
CA ASN A 88 -43.98 -4.10 -8.32
C ASN A 88 -43.41 -4.70 -7.01
N ASN A 89 -43.34 -3.89 -5.95
CA ASN A 89 -42.89 -4.28 -4.60
C ASN A 89 -43.99 -4.90 -3.72
N THR A 90 -45.17 -5.18 -4.26
CA THR A 90 -46.15 -6.05 -3.59
C THR A 90 -45.73 -7.50 -3.81
N GLU A 91 -45.66 -8.27 -2.73
CA GLU A 91 -45.26 -9.70 -2.72
C GLU A 91 -46.15 -10.57 -3.64
N ASP A 92 -47.29 -10.06 -4.09
CA ASP A 92 -48.32 -10.80 -4.84
C ASP A 92 -48.35 -10.59 -6.36
N ASN A 93 -47.58 -9.66 -6.94
CA ASN A 93 -47.58 -9.45 -8.39
C ASN A 93 -46.33 -10.03 -9.06
N THR A 94 -46.46 -11.27 -9.52
CA THR A 94 -45.62 -11.83 -10.58
C THR A 94 -45.97 -11.13 -11.89
N SER A 95 -45.24 -10.09 -12.30
CA SER A 95 -45.29 -9.73 -13.72
C SER A 95 -44.83 -10.98 -14.49
N HIS A 96 -45.69 -11.55 -15.33
CA HIS A 96 -45.43 -12.85 -15.96
C HIS A 96 -44.24 -12.80 -16.94
N LEU A 97 -43.66 -11.61 -17.23
CA LEU A 97 -42.58 -11.38 -18.19
C LEU A 97 -41.62 -10.22 -17.78
N PRO A 98 -40.84 -10.32 -16.69
CA PRO A 98 -40.02 -9.22 -16.16
C PRO A 98 -38.95 -8.71 -17.15
N ILE A 99 -38.36 -9.59 -17.97
CA ILE A 99 -37.36 -9.16 -18.97
C ILE A 99 -38.00 -8.36 -20.11
N ASP A 100 -39.21 -8.71 -20.55
CA ASP A 100 -39.86 -7.99 -21.66
C ASP A 100 -40.28 -6.57 -21.24
N GLU A 101 -40.72 -6.43 -19.99
CA GLU A 101 -40.98 -5.15 -19.34
C GLU A 101 -39.70 -4.31 -19.26
N PHE A 102 -38.58 -4.90 -18.82
CA PHE A 102 -37.29 -4.23 -18.80
C PHE A 102 -36.85 -3.77 -20.21
N GLU A 103 -36.98 -4.62 -21.24
CA GLU A 103 -36.66 -4.25 -22.62
C GLU A 103 -37.51 -3.08 -23.12
N PHE A 104 -38.81 -3.07 -22.78
CA PHE A 104 -39.73 -1.98 -23.11
C PHE A 104 -39.24 -0.64 -22.54
N TYR A 105 -39.02 -0.55 -21.23
CA TYR A 105 -38.57 0.69 -20.58
C TYR A 105 -37.17 1.11 -21.01
N LYS A 106 -36.27 0.15 -21.26
CA LYS A 106 -34.97 0.41 -21.89
C LYS A 106 -35.13 1.11 -23.23
N TYR A 107 -35.97 0.57 -24.12
CA TYR A 107 -36.19 1.18 -25.44
C TYR A 107 -36.86 2.54 -25.34
N GLN A 108 -37.84 2.70 -24.46
CA GLN A 108 -38.48 3.99 -24.22
C GLN A 108 -37.46 5.04 -23.79
N GLY A 109 -36.60 4.72 -22.82
CA GLY A 109 -35.54 5.64 -22.36
C GLY A 109 -34.51 5.98 -23.43
N ILE A 110 -34.21 5.05 -24.34
CA ILE A 110 -33.34 5.33 -25.51
C ILE A 110 -34.04 6.30 -26.47
N LEU A 111 -35.33 6.08 -26.78
CA LEU A 111 -36.10 6.93 -27.68
C LEU A 111 -36.20 8.36 -27.15
N GLU A 112 -36.42 8.54 -25.85
CA GLU A 112 -36.46 9.86 -25.20
C GLU A 112 -35.12 10.60 -25.32
N ARG A 113 -33.97 9.91 -25.15
CA ARG A 113 -32.65 10.54 -25.33
C ARG A 113 -32.40 10.95 -26.77
N ILE A 114 -32.78 10.12 -27.74
CA ILE A 114 -32.71 10.47 -29.16
C ILE A 114 -33.59 11.71 -29.43
N GLU A 115 -34.80 11.75 -28.88
CA GLU A 115 -35.69 12.91 -29.00
C GLU A 115 -35.07 14.17 -28.38
N MET A 116 -34.56 14.09 -27.14
CA MET A 116 -33.89 15.20 -26.46
C MET A 116 -32.70 15.73 -27.26
N PHE A 117 -31.89 14.85 -27.84
CA PHE A 117 -30.80 15.24 -28.72
C PHE A 117 -31.33 16.09 -29.89
N PHE A 118 -32.36 15.61 -30.60
CA PHE A 118 -32.91 16.33 -31.74
C PHE A 118 -33.75 17.55 -31.34
N LYS A 119 -34.29 17.64 -30.12
CA LYS A 119 -34.89 18.86 -29.57
C LYS A 119 -33.82 19.93 -29.36
N LYS A 120 -32.73 19.58 -28.69
CA LYS A 120 -31.61 20.47 -28.34
C LYS A 120 -30.88 21.01 -29.57
N HIS A 121 -30.67 20.18 -30.59
CA HIS A 121 -29.91 20.58 -31.77
C HIS A 121 -30.80 21.29 -32.81
N LYS A 122 -30.32 22.41 -33.37
CA LYS A 122 -31.02 23.10 -34.47
C LYS A 122 -30.76 22.42 -35.81
N ASN A 123 -31.68 22.60 -36.76
CA ASN A 123 -31.54 22.11 -38.12
C ASN A 123 -30.36 22.81 -38.81
N TYR A 124 -29.49 22.04 -39.45
CA TYR A 124 -28.20 22.49 -39.93
C TYR A 124 -28.38 22.85 -41.43
N LYS A 125 -28.09 24.12 -41.78
CA LYS A 125 -28.46 24.88 -43.01
C LYS A 125 -27.48 24.68 -44.18
N ARG A 126 -27.96 24.65 -45.41
CA ARG A 126 -27.10 24.63 -46.62
C ARG A 126 -26.31 25.93 -46.75
N ILE A 127 -24.99 25.84 -46.84
CA ILE A 127 -24.13 26.96 -47.23
C ILE A 127 -23.49 26.67 -48.58
N ASN A 128 -23.47 27.70 -49.41
CA ASN A 128 -22.76 27.71 -50.68
C ASN A 128 -21.35 28.25 -50.39
N ILE A 129 -20.32 27.44 -50.62
CA ILE A 129 -18.92 27.82 -50.49
C ILE A 129 -18.28 27.95 -51.87
N ASP A 130 -17.31 28.84 -52.01
CA ASP A 130 -16.54 28.99 -53.24
C ASP A 130 -15.46 27.89 -53.32
N TYR A 131 -15.29 27.30 -54.50
CA TYR A 131 -14.42 26.17 -54.79
C TYR A 131 -13.69 26.43 -56.11
N LYS A 132 -12.39 26.13 -56.22
CA LYS A 132 -11.62 26.28 -57.47
C LYS A 132 -11.01 24.94 -57.90
N SER A 133 -11.06 24.61 -59.18
CA SER A 133 -10.33 23.46 -59.75
C SER A 133 -10.05 23.62 -61.23
N GLN A 134 -9.08 22.88 -61.78
CA GLN A 134 -8.70 22.93 -63.20
C GLN A 134 -9.77 22.36 -64.17
N GLY A 135 -10.78 21.66 -63.65
CA GLY A 135 -11.96 21.19 -64.41
C GLY A 135 -13.25 21.49 -63.65
N ILE A 136 -14.39 21.32 -64.31
CA ILE A 136 -15.72 21.61 -63.72
C ILE A 136 -16.21 20.40 -62.92
N LYS A 137 -16.44 20.60 -61.62
CA LYS A 137 -16.93 19.60 -60.65
C LYS A 137 -18.23 20.02 -59.94
N TYR A 138 -18.47 21.32 -59.78
CA TYR A 138 -19.63 21.94 -59.11
C TYR A 138 -20.15 23.15 -59.93
N LYS A 139 -21.20 23.83 -59.45
CA LYS A 139 -21.86 24.92 -60.20
C LYS A 139 -20.90 26.06 -60.50
N LEU A 140 -20.75 26.46 -61.77
CA LEU A 140 -19.87 27.57 -62.14
C LEU A 140 -20.30 28.90 -61.52
N ASN A 141 -19.34 29.61 -60.95
CA ASN A 141 -19.54 30.99 -60.55
C ASN A 141 -19.15 31.90 -61.72
N LEU A 142 -20.08 32.11 -62.65
CA LEU A 142 -19.82 32.81 -63.92
C LEU A 142 -19.25 34.22 -63.69
N ALA A 143 -19.81 34.96 -62.74
CA ALA A 143 -19.36 36.32 -62.44
C ALA A 143 -17.88 36.39 -62.03
N LYS A 144 -17.39 35.40 -61.28
CA LYS A 144 -15.98 35.33 -60.85
C LYS A 144 -15.07 34.81 -61.97
N ASN A 145 -15.49 33.79 -62.72
CA ASN A 145 -14.69 33.26 -63.83
C ASN A 145 -14.50 34.27 -64.97
N ILE A 146 -15.47 35.16 -65.20
CA ILE A 146 -15.35 36.20 -66.22
C ILE A 146 -14.28 37.22 -65.81
N LYS A 147 -14.25 37.61 -64.53
CA LYS A 147 -13.32 38.63 -64.00
C LYS A 147 -11.90 38.11 -63.73
N GLU A 148 -11.71 36.81 -63.53
CA GLU A 148 -10.40 36.21 -63.26
C GLU A 148 -9.49 36.29 -64.50
N ILE A 149 -8.26 36.79 -64.35
CA ILE A 149 -7.31 36.92 -65.48
C ILE A 149 -6.66 35.57 -65.80
N ASP A 150 -6.27 34.81 -64.77
CA ASP A 150 -5.69 33.47 -64.91
C ASP A 150 -6.80 32.41 -65.11
N LYS A 151 -6.81 31.78 -66.29
CA LYS A 151 -7.82 30.79 -66.70
C LYS A 151 -7.45 29.35 -66.38
N THR A 152 -6.32 29.10 -65.73
CA THR A 152 -5.88 27.74 -65.38
C THR A 152 -6.77 27.07 -64.33
N THR A 153 -7.52 27.85 -63.54
CA THR A 153 -8.47 27.31 -62.55
C THR A 153 -9.87 27.92 -62.68
N ILE A 154 -10.89 27.09 -62.47
CA ILE A 154 -12.30 27.43 -62.69
C ILE A 154 -12.99 27.61 -61.33
N HIS A 155 -13.52 28.80 -61.08
CA HIS A 155 -14.28 29.15 -59.88
C HIS A 155 -15.69 28.56 -59.91
N GLN A 156 -16.07 27.90 -58.84
CA GLN A 156 -17.30 27.13 -58.71
C GLN A 156 -17.89 27.36 -57.33
N THR A 157 -19.18 27.10 -57.18
CA THR A 157 -19.90 27.17 -55.92
C THR A 157 -20.27 25.75 -55.53
N GLN A 158 -19.66 25.25 -54.46
CA GLN A 158 -19.93 23.97 -53.86
C GLN A 158 -20.95 24.16 -52.72
N THR A 159 -22.08 23.48 -52.78
CA THR A 159 -23.02 23.45 -51.64
C THR A 159 -22.55 22.38 -50.65
N ILE A 160 -22.27 22.77 -49.42
CA ILE A 160 -21.94 21.82 -48.34
C ILE A 160 -23.13 21.70 -47.39
N ASP A 161 -23.55 20.46 -47.16
CA ASP A 161 -24.54 20.15 -46.14
C ASP A 161 -23.92 20.16 -44.75
N MET A 162 -24.65 20.82 -43.88
CA MET A 162 -24.33 21.03 -42.49
C MET A 162 -24.61 19.71 -41.71
N MET A 163 -23.57 19.20 -41.03
CA MET A 163 -23.38 17.86 -40.44
C MET A 163 -24.58 17.16 -39.74
N TYR A 164 -25.50 17.87 -39.10
CA TYR A 164 -26.60 17.22 -38.35
C TYR A 164 -27.72 16.69 -39.26
N SER A 165 -27.81 17.10 -40.53
CA SER A 165 -28.77 16.54 -41.48
C SER A 165 -28.39 15.11 -41.92
N ALA A 166 -27.09 14.82 -42.01
CA ALA A 166 -26.60 13.46 -42.24
C ALA A 166 -26.85 12.56 -41.01
N ILE A 167 -26.62 13.09 -39.80
CA ILE A 167 -26.93 12.41 -38.53
C ILE A 167 -28.44 12.12 -38.43
N ALA A 168 -29.29 13.10 -38.74
CA ALA A 168 -30.74 12.96 -38.76
C ALA A 168 -31.20 11.92 -39.79
N THR A 169 -30.59 11.88 -40.97
CA THR A 169 -30.90 10.86 -42.00
C THR A 169 -30.58 9.45 -41.52
N ILE A 170 -29.45 9.26 -40.84
CA ILE A 170 -29.06 7.96 -40.28
C ILE A 170 -30.00 7.57 -39.13
N ALA A 171 -30.28 8.48 -38.19
CA ALA A 171 -31.19 8.22 -37.09
C ALA A 171 -32.62 7.90 -37.57
N TYR A 172 -33.14 8.66 -38.53
CA TYR A 172 -34.46 8.43 -39.14
C TYR A 172 -34.58 7.03 -39.73
N ASN A 173 -33.58 6.60 -40.50
CA ASN A 173 -33.59 5.27 -41.11
C ASN A 173 -33.35 4.16 -40.07
N ALA A 174 -32.59 4.42 -39.01
CA ALA A 174 -32.44 3.51 -37.89
C ALA A 174 -33.76 3.29 -37.14
N LEU A 175 -34.52 4.35 -36.84
CA LEU A 175 -35.83 4.23 -36.17
C LEU A 175 -36.85 3.45 -37.01
N LYS A 176 -36.85 3.63 -38.34
CA LYS A 176 -37.66 2.78 -39.24
C LYS A 176 -37.24 1.32 -39.18
N LEU A 177 -35.94 1.07 -39.19
CA LEU A 177 -35.39 -0.28 -39.11
C LEU A 177 -35.77 -0.93 -37.76
N PHE A 178 -35.71 -0.18 -36.66
CA PHE A 178 -36.11 -0.60 -35.31
C PHE A 178 -37.58 -1.08 -35.27
N ILE A 179 -38.54 -0.31 -35.80
CA ILE A 179 -39.94 -0.75 -35.91
C ILE A 179 -40.06 -2.05 -36.71
N SER A 180 -39.38 -2.10 -37.87
CA SER A 180 -39.58 -3.18 -38.85
C SER A 180 -38.94 -4.52 -38.45
N LYS A 181 -37.94 -4.50 -37.57
CA LYS A 181 -37.10 -5.68 -37.27
C LYS A 181 -37.05 -6.01 -35.78
N ARG A 182 -37.08 -5.02 -34.88
CA ARG A 182 -36.93 -5.25 -33.44
C ARG A 182 -38.26 -5.23 -32.71
N VAL A 183 -39.06 -4.19 -32.89
CA VAL A 183 -40.36 -4.04 -32.21
C VAL A 183 -41.35 -5.15 -32.61
N LYS A 184 -41.15 -5.80 -33.77
CA LYS A 184 -41.94 -6.98 -34.16
C LYS A 184 -41.79 -8.18 -33.21
N ASN A 185 -40.67 -8.28 -32.52
CA ASN A 185 -40.34 -9.41 -31.64
C ASN A 185 -40.57 -9.09 -30.15
N ILE A 186 -41.18 -7.93 -29.85
CA ILE A 186 -41.58 -7.54 -28.49
C ILE A 186 -43.02 -8.00 -28.28
N ASP A 187 -43.37 -8.32 -27.03
CA ASP A 187 -44.72 -8.68 -26.61
C ASP A 187 -45.78 -7.67 -27.10
N GLU A 188 -46.95 -8.17 -27.48
CA GLU A 188 -48.05 -7.36 -28.04
C GLU A 188 -48.52 -6.25 -27.09
N ILE A 189 -48.42 -6.46 -25.77
CA ILE A 189 -48.77 -5.48 -24.74
C ILE A 189 -47.95 -4.19 -24.92
N TYR A 190 -46.63 -4.32 -25.06
CA TYR A 190 -45.69 -3.20 -25.15
C TYR A 190 -45.47 -2.69 -26.57
N LYS A 191 -45.67 -3.56 -27.57
CA LYS A 191 -45.41 -3.29 -28.99
C LYS A 191 -46.16 -2.08 -29.53
N LYS A 192 -47.45 -1.93 -29.20
CA LYS A 192 -48.27 -0.81 -29.71
C LYS A 192 -47.71 0.54 -29.29
N GLN A 193 -47.34 0.67 -28.02
CA GLN A 193 -46.79 1.90 -27.45
C GLN A 193 -45.44 2.26 -28.09
N LEU A 194 -44.51 1.31 -28.18
CA LEU A 194 -43.20 1.54 -28.82
C LEU A 194 -43.32 1.95 -30.29
N ILE A 195 -44.25 1.35 -31.04
CA ILE A 195 -44.52 1.75 -32.43
C ILE A 195 -45.01 3.20 -32.47
N GLN A 196 -45.91 3.58 -31.58
CA GLN A 196 -46.48 4.92 -31.54
C GLN A 196 -45.40 5.97 -31.22
N ASP A 197 -44.59 5.74 -30.19
CA ASP A 197 -43.56 6.69 -29.76
C ASP A 197 -42.42 6.80 -30.78
N THR A 198 -42.01 5.67 -31.36
CA THR A 198 -41.03 5.68 -32.45
C THR A 198 -41.56 6.46 -33.67
N LYS A 199 -42.84 6.27 -34.04
CA LYS A 199 -43.47 7.03 -35.15
C LYS A 199 -43.54 8.52 -34.85
N LYS A 200 -43.88 8.93 -33.63
CA LYS A 200 -43.87 10.34 -33.20
C LYS A 200 -42.48 10.95 -33.40
N LEU A 201 -41.44 10.25 -32.97
CA LEU A 201 -40.05 10.69 -33.10
C LEU A 201 -39.58 10.76 -34.57
N ILE A 202 -39.91 9.74 -35.38
CA ILE A 202 -39.64 9.74 -36.84
C ILE A 202 -40.28 10.97 -37.49
N ASN A 203 -41.55 11.25 -37.16
CA ASN A 203 -42.28 12.40 -37.68
C ASN A 203 -41.63 13.72 -37.25
N PHE A 204 -41.26 13.85 -35.97
CA PHE A 204 -40.54 15.02 -35.45
C PHE A 204 -39.23 15.28 -36.20
N ILE A 205 -38.37 14.26 -36.34
CA ILE A 205 -37.09 14.38 -37.06
C ILE A 205 -37.32 14.76 -38.51
N SER A 206 -38.28 14.13 -39.20
CA SER A 206 -38.55 14.41 -40.62
C SER A 206 -39.15 15.79 -40.90
N LYS A 207 -39.92 16.35 -39.96
CA LYS A 207 -40.42 17.72 -40.03
C LYS A 207 -39.30 18.72 -39.78
N LYS A 208 -38.38 18.40 -38.86
CA LYS A 208 -37.33 19.31 -38.42
C LYS A 208 -36.10 19.32 -39.32
N TYR A 209 -35.76 18.23 -40.01
CA TYR A 209 -34.52 18.07 -40.80
C TYR A 209 -34.80 17.67 -42.25
N ASN A 210 -33.91 18.04 -43.19
CA ASN A 210 -34.00 17.56 -44.56
C ASN A 210 -33.41 16.14 -44.66
N ILE A 211 -34.30 15.14 -44.79
CA ILE A 211 -33.94 13.72 -44.77
C ILE A 211 -33.79 13.19 -46.20
N ASP A 212 -32.65 12.58 -46.51
CA ASP A 212 -32.49 11.82 -47.74
C ASP A 212 -33.31 10.52 -47.67
N ARG A 213 -34.42 10.47 -48.42
CA ARG A 213 -35.31 9.30 -48.49
C ARG A 213 -34.74 8.16 -49.32
N ASN A 214 -33.73 8.41 -50.15
CA ASN A 214 -33.09 7.39 -50.98
C ASN A 214 -32.00 6.62 -50.20
N TYR A 215 -31.53 7.19 -49.08
CA TYR A 215 -30.58 6.52 -48.21
C TYR A 215 -31.21 5.31 -47.52
N LYS A 216 -30.75 4.10 -47.88
CA LYS A 216 -31.11 2.84 -47.20
C LYS A 216 -30.03 2.43 -46.20
N LEU A 217 -30.39 2.48 -44.92
CA LEU A 217 -29.58 1.96 -43.83
C LEU A 217 -29.80 0.45 -43.65
N ASN A 218 -28.71 -0.30 -43.51
CA ASN A 218 -28.70 -1.67 -43.00
C ASN A 218 -27.75 -1.73 -41.80
N LEU A 219 -27.81 -2.78 -40.97
CA LEU A 219 -26.97 -2.86 -39.77
C LEU A 219 -25.47 -2.93 -40.08
N SER A 220 -25.08 -3.55 -41.19
CA SER A 220 -23.67 -3.60 -41.60
C SER A 220 -23.10 -2.20 -41.90
N LYS A 221 -23.92 -1.28 -42.43
CA LYS A 221 -23.55 0.13 -42.55
C LYS A 221 -23.47 0.83 -41.19
N LEU A 222 -24.32 0.51 -40.22
CA LEU A 222 -24.32 1.13 -38.87
C LEU A 222 -22.99 0.94 -38.13
N ASN A 223 -22.34 -0.22 -38.34
CA ASN A 223 -21.02 -0.53 -37.79
C ASN A 223 -19.85 -0.13 -38.70
N ASN A 224 -20.11 0.47 -39.86
CA ASN A 224 -19.06 0.88 -40.79
C ASN A 224 -18.31 2.12 -40.28
N PHE A 225 -16.99 2.12 -40.44
CA PHE A 225 -16.11 3.25 -40.15
C PHE A 225 -16.61 4.59 -40.72
N LYS A 226 -17.26 4.58 -41.90
CA LYS A 226 -17.85 5.78 -42.51
C LYS A 226 -18.93 6.42 -41.64
N ILE A 227 -19.81 5.62 -41.01
CA ILE A 227 -20.84 6.12 -40.09
C ILE A 227 -20.20 6.56 -38.78
N THR A 228 -19.31 5.75 -38.21
CA THR A 228 -18.59 6.12 -36.98
C THR A 228 -17.87 7.47 -37.12
N LYS A 229 -17.23 7.74 -38.27
CA LYS A 229 -16.56 9.02 -38.57
C LYS A 229 -17.53 10.22 -38.59
N ILE A 230 -18.79 10.02 -38.99
CA ILE A 230 -19.81 11.08 -38.98
C ILE A 230 -20.17 11.47 -37.54
N PHE A 231 -20.29 10.49 -36.63
CA PHE A 231 -20.70 10.73 -35.24
C PHE A 231 -19.52 11.01 -34.28
N ASN A 232 -18.28 10.72 -34.67
CA ASN A 232 -17.08 10.87 -33.81
C ASN A 232 -16.60 12.31 -33.58
N LYS A 233 -17.22 13.33 -34.17
CA LYS A 233 -16.67 14.70 -34.09
C LYS A 233 -16.99 15.43 -32.78
N LYS A 234 -18.10 15.11 -32.11
CA LYS A 234 -18.48 15.70 -30.81
C LYS A 234 -18.94 14.61 -29.85
N ASN A 235 -18.85 14.86 -28.54
CA ASN A 235 -19.23 13.86 -27.53
C ASN A 235 -20.74 13.57 -27.54
N ASP A 236 -21.59 14.59 -27.69
CA ASP A 236 -23.04 14.44 -27.83
C ASP A 236 -23.46 13.59 -29.04
N THR A 237 -22.78 13.76 -30.19
CA THR A 237 -23.02 12.93 -31.38
C THR A 237 -22.50 11.51 -31.19
N LYS A 238 -21.41 11.30 -30.43
CA LYS A 238 -20.97 9.94 -30.07
C LYS A 238 -22.02 9.23 -29.22
N TYR A 239 -22.57 9.90 -28.21
CA TYR A 239 -23.63 9.34 -27.37
C TYR A 239 -24.90 9.02 -28.17
N LEU A 240 -25.27 9.86 -29.14
CA LEU A 240 -26.38 9.53 -30.03
C LEU A 240 -26.13 8.26 -30.85
N LEU A 241 -24.90 8.03 -31.32
CA LEU A 241 -24.56 6.79 -32.03
C LEU A 241 -24.66 5.57 -31.12
N VAL A 242 -24.24 5.70 -29.85
CA VAL A 242 -24.46 4.67 -28.83
C VAL A 242 -25.94 4.36 -28.73
N ASP A 243 -26.78 5.38 -28.47
CA ASP A 243 -28.24 5.21 -28.31
C ASP A 243 -28.88 4.52 -29.53
N ILE A 244 -28.52 4.93 -30.76
CA ILE A 244 -29.01 4.30 -31.99
C ILE A 244 -28.57 2.83 -32.09
N LYS A 245 -27.34 2.50 -31.69
CA LYS A 245 -26.82 1.13 -31.67
C LYS A 245 -27.49 0.27 -30.59
N SER A 246 -27.79 0.86 -29.43
CA SER A 246 -28.48 0.18 -28.31
C SER A 246 -29.90 -0.27 -28.67
N LEU A 247 -30.59 0.42 -29.59
CA LEU A 247 -31.86 -0.05 -30.14
C LEU A 247 -31.77 -1.44 -30.80
N PHE A 248 -30.57 -1.87 -31.19
CA PHE A 248 -30.32 -3.14 -31.87
C PHE A 248 -29.43 -4.11 -31.07
N GLY A 249 -29.19 -3.85 -29.78
CA GLY A 249 -28.39 -4.75 -28.95
C GLY A 249 -26.87 -4.71 -29.23
N PHE A 250 -26.36 -3.61 -29.81
CA PHE A 250 -24.94 -3.43 -30.15
C PHE A 250 -24.13 -2.67 -29.09
N GLU A 251 -24.62 -2.56 -27.86
CA GLU A 251 -24.01 -1.78 -26.78
C GLU A 251 -22.58 -2.25 -26.46
N GLN A 252 -22.28 -3.53 -26.67
CA GLN A 252 -21.00 -4.15 -26.35
C GLN A 252 -19.92 -3.95 -27.43
N MET A 253 -20.29 -3.50 -28.63
CA MET A 253 -19.36 -3.38 -29.78
C MET A 253 -18.58 -2.06 -29.79
N TYR A 254 -18.66 -1.25 -28.73
CA TYR A 254 -18.09 0.10 -28.72
C TYR A 254 -16.58 0.13 -28.45
N ASN A 255 -16.05 -0.84 -27.68
CA ASN A 255 -14.62 -0.94 -27.36
C ASN A 255 -13.82 -1.74 -28.40
N ASP A 256 -14.49 -2.54 -29.24
CA ASP A 256 -13.87 -3.39 -30.26
C ASP A 256 -13.62 -2.66 -31.59
N ASN A 257 -13.19 -1.40 -31.55
CA ASN A 257 -12.83 -0.65 -32.76
C ASN A 257 -11.68 -1.29 -33.57
N LEU A 258 -11.02 -2.33 -33.03
CA LEU A 258 -9.88 -3.02 -33.64
C LEU A 258 -10.13 -4.50 -34.01
N LYS A 259 -11.23 -5.11 -33.57
CA LYS A 259 -11.59 -6.49 -33.99
C LYS A 259 -12.93 -6.44 -34.68
N SER A 260 -12.91 -6.56 -36.01
CA SER A 260 -14.11 -6.72 -36.80
C SER A 260 -14.85 -7.98 -36.35
N VAL A 261 -15.84 -7.85 -35.47
CA VAL A 261 -16.82 -8.90 -35.23
C VAL A 261 -17.72 -8.94 -36.47
N SER A 262 -17.22 -9.55 -37.54
CA SER A 262 -17.87 -9.68 -38.84
C SER A 262 -19.10 -10.60 -38.82
N ASN A 263 -19.43 -11.20 -37.68
CA ASN A 263 -20.36 -12.35 -37.61
C ASN A 263 -21.66 -12.09 -36.81
N ARG A 264 -21.99 -10.85 -36.45
CA ARG A 264 -23.29 -10.52 -35.80
C ARG A 264 -24.11 -9.54 -36.64
N TYR A 265 -24.70 -10.03 -37.71
CA TYR A 265 -25.66 -9.27 -38.55
C TYR A 265 -27.11 -9.75 -38.42
N ASP A 266 -27.40 -10.62 -37.45
CA ASP A 266 -28.74 -11.15 -37.22
C ASP A 266 -29.59 -10.17 -36.39
N LEU A 267 -30.44 -9.43 -37.11
CA LEU A 267 -31.40 -8.44 -36.62
C LEU A 267 -32.45 -8.97 -35.64
N THR A 268 -32.58 -10.29 -35.54
CA THR A 268 -33.51 -10.92 -34.59
C THR A 268 -32.89 -11.08 -33.20
N THR A 269 -31.59 -10.81 -33.07
CA THR A 269 -30.84 -11.09 -31.84
C THR A 269 -30.58 -9.83 -31.03
N THR A 270 -30.70 -9.94 -29.71
CA THR A 270 -30.31 -8.89 -28.75
C THR A 270 -29.43 -9.49 -27.68
N SER A 271 -28.37 -8.78 -27.32
CA SER A 271 -27.48 -9.18 -26.23
C SER A 271 -27.28 -8.00 -25.28
N PHE A 272 -27.40 -8.24 -23.98
CA PHE A 272 -26.94 -7.30 -22.96
C PHE A 272 -26.11 -8.07 -21.95
N PHE A 273 -24.83 -7.72 -21.84
CA PHE A 273 -23.86 -8.35 -20.98
C PHE A 273 -23.07 -7.27 -20.27
N ILE A 274 -22.89 -7.47 -18.96
CA ILE A 274 -22.15 -6.60 -18.07
C ILE A 274 -21.00 -7.38 -17.44
N ASP A 275 -19.92 -6.67 -17.15
CA ASP A 275 -18.82 -7.21 -16.36
C ASP A 275 -19.24 -7.18 -14.88
N PRO A 276 -19.49 -8.33 -14.23
CA PRO A 276 -19.95 -8.36 -12.86
C PRO A 276 -18.86 -7.90 -11.88
N ILE A 277 -17.57 -8.01 -12.21
CA ILE A 277 -16.48 -7.57 -11.34
C ILE A 277 -16.49 -6.04 -11.25
N VAL A 278 -16.53 -5.38 -12.41
CA VAL A 278 -16.59 -3.92 -12.48
C VAL A 278 -17.85 -3.40 -11.79
N PHE A 279 -19.00 -4.02 -12.04
CA PHE A 279 -20.24 -3.61 -11.37
C PHE A 279 -20.16 -3.79 -9.86
N TYR A 280 -19.69 -4.95 -9.38
CA TYR A 280 -19.57 -5.22 -7.95
C TYR A 280 -18.71 -4.17 -7.25
N GLU A 281 -17.57 -3.80 -7.84
CA GLU A 281 -16.71 -2.79 -7.25
C GLU A 281 -17.37 -1.40 -7.16
N TRP A 282 -18.11 -0.98 -8.19
CA TRP A 282 -18.85 0.28 -8.13
C TRP A 282 -20.05 0.24 -7.18
N TYR A 283 -20.66 -0.93 -7.02
CA TYR A 283 -21.74 -1.14 -6.07
C TYR A 283 -21.24 -1.06 -4.62
N VAL A 284 -20.11 -1.71 -4.33
CA VAL A 284 -19.41 -1.60 -3.04
C VAL A 284 -19.04 -0.15 -2.76
N TYR A 285 -18.48 0.56 -3.75
CA TYR A 285 -18.20 1.99 -3.63
C TYR A 285 -19.45 2.81 -3.26
N ASP A 286 -20.61 2.53 -3.88
CA ASP A 286 -21.87 3.24 -3.59
C ASP A 286 -22.26 3.10 -2.11
N ILE A 287 -22.15 1.89 -1.56
CA ILE A 287 -22.48 1.60 -0.15
C ILE A 287 -21.45 2.24 0.78
N LEU A 288 -20.14 2.04 0.52
CA LEU A 288 -19.09 2.61 1.36
C LEU A 288 -19.15 4.13 1.37
N LYS A 289 -19.50 4.76 0.24
CA LYS A 289 -19.66 6.21 0.15
C LYS A 289 -20.82 6.71 1.01
N ASP A 290 -21.97 6.04 0.96
CA ASP A 290 -23.10 6.34 1.85
C ASP A 290 -22.67 6.23 3.33
N TYR A 291 -22.00 5.14 3.72
CA TYR A 291 -21.44 4.95 5.08
C TYR A 291 -20.47 6.07 5.49
N THR A 292 -19.50 6.42 4.63
CA THR A 292 -18.50 7.43 4.98
C THR A 292 -19.09 8.83 5.14
N ASN A 293 -20.17 9.14 4.41
CA ASN A 293 -20.89 10.40 4.59
C ASN A 293 -21.60 10.45 5.95
N ASP A 294 -22.18 9.32 6.39
CA ASP A 294 -22.87 9.23 7.69
C ASP A 294 -21.88 9.28 8.87
N THR A 295 -20.65 8.79 8.69
CA THR A 295 -19.61 8.75 9.73
C THR A 295 -18.54 9.85 9.62
N ASN A 296 -18.71 10.85 8.75
CA ASN A 296 -17.70 11.89 8.47
C ASN A 296 -16.29 11.37 8.12
N LYS A 297 -16.18 10.18 7.52
CA LYS A 297 -14.90 9.62 7.06
C LYS A 297 -14.66 9.98 5.60
N ARG A 298 -13.41 9.89 5.13
CA ARG A 298 -13.08 10.13 3.72
C ARG A 298 -12.85 8.80 3.00
N ILE A 299 -13.43 8.61 1.82
CA ILE A 299 -13.20 7.44 0.97
C ILE A 299 -12.35 7.79 -0.25
N LEU A 300 -11.36 6.94 -0.55
CA LEU A 300 -10.56 6.94 -1.77
C LEU A 300 -10.90 5.69 -2.58
N PHE A 301 -10.88 5.83 -3.90
CA PHE A 301 -11.22 4.77 -4.85
C PHE A 301 -10.30 4.80 -6.07
N ASP A 302 -9.77 3.65 -6.49
CA ASP A 302 -8.77 3.54 -7.57
C ASP A 302 -9.26 4.09 -8.93
N LYS A 303 -10.55 3.87 -9.20
CA LYS A 303 -11.26 4.27 -10.43
C LYS A 303 -11.82 5.69 -10.40
N GLU A 304 -11.62 6.44 -9.32
CA GLU A 304 -12.08 7.82 -9.21
C GLU A 304 -11.41 8.73 -10.25
N LYS A 305 -12.15 9.73 -10.78
CA LYS A 305 -11.58 10.63 -11.80
C LYS A 305 -10.68 11.70 -11.18
N ASN A 306 -10.99 12.14 -9.95
CA ASN A 306 -10.18 13.12 -9.23
C ASN A 306 -8.93 12.44 -8.65
N LYS A 307 -7.74 12.95 -8.99
CA LYS A 307 -6.46 12.42 -8.51
C LYS A 307 -6.34 12.44 -6.98
N GLU A 308 -6.95 13.42 -6.30
CA GLU A 308 -6.89 13.57 -4.84
C GLU A 308 -7.67 12.47 -4.09
N ASN A 309 -8.61 11.83 -4.79
CA ASN A 309 -9.46 10.76 -4.26
C ASN A 309 -9.05 9.38 -4.77
N LYS A 310 -7.87 9.26 -5.40
CA LYS A 310 -7.32 7.97 -5.84
C LYS A 310 -6.56 7.28 -4.72
N THR A 311 -6.57 5.95 -4.75
CA THR A 311 -5.82 5.08 -3.84
C THR A 311 -4.38 4.84 -4.27
N THR A 312 -3.93 5.38 -5.42
CA THR A 312 -2.61 5.11 -5.98
C THR A 312 -1.48 5.49 -5.03
N ILE A 313 -0.70 4.49 -4.60
CA ILE A 313 0.51 4.65 -3.81
C ILE A 313 1.71 4.45 -4.74
N LYS A 314 2.72 5.31 -4.67
CA LYS A 314 3.96 5.16 -5.43
C LYS A 314 5.08 4.64 -4.53
N TYR A 315 5.90 3.72 -5.05
CA TYR A 315 7.07 3.19 -4.35
C TYR A 315 8.20 2.90 -5.34
N ASN A 316 9.41 2.73 -4.80
CA ASN A 316 10.62 2.45 -5.58
C ASN A 316 11.17 1.08 -5.20
N LEU A 317 11.72 0.35 -6.18
CA LEU A 317 12.51 -0.84 -5.91
C LEU A 317 13.99 -0.47 -5.98
N THR A 318 14.71 -0.63 -4.86
CA THR A 318 16.13 -0.31 -4.77
C THR A 318 16.96 -1.58 -4.83
N SER A 319 17.93 -1.61 -5.74
CA SER A 319 18.94 -2.68 -5.79
C SER A 319 20.32 -2.08 -5.59
N LEU A 320 21.11 -2.69 -4.70
CA LEU A 320 22.53 -2.37 -4.52
C LEU A 320 23.33 -2.54 -5.82
N LYS A 321 22.91 -3.46 -6.71
CA LYS A 321 23.62 -3.81 -7.95
C LYS A 321 23.04 -3.14 -9.19
N TYR A 322 21.72 -3.00 -9.26
CA TYR A 322 21.00 -2.60 -10.48
C TYR A 322 20.38 -1.19 -10.39
N LYS A 323 20.74 -0.40 -9.37
CA LYS A 323 20.21 0.96 -9.10
C LYS A 323 18.71 0.91 -8.78
N GLU A 324 18.05 2.07 -8.83
CA GLU A 324 16.67 2.28 -8.39
C GLU A 324 15.70 2.22 -9.60
N ASP A 325 14.67 1.37 -9.51
CA ASP A 325 13.51 1.36 -10.41
C ASP A 325 12.43 2.28 -9.81
N LYS A 326 12.28 3.44 -10.43
CA LYS A 326 11.32 4.48 -10.04
C LYS A 326 10.01 4.28 -10.79
N ASP A 327 8.90 4.74 -10.21
CA ASP A 327 7.55 4.73 -10.79
C ASP A 327 6.75 3.41 -10.69
N ARG A 328 7.03 2.57 -9.69
CA ARG A 328 6.08 1.51 -9.32
C ARG A 328 4.89 2.10 -8.58
N SER A 329 3.73 1.49 -8.75
CA SER A 329 2.53 1.86 -8.01
C SER A 329 1.73 0.65 -7.55
N SER A 330 1.10 0.80 -6.39
CA SER A 330 0.03 -0.08 -5.94
C SER A 330 -1.29 0.69 -5.92
N ASN A 331 -2.37 -0.01 -6.27
CA ASN A 331 -3.72 0.56 -6.33
C ASN A 331 -4.66 -0.38 -5.57
N PRO A 332 -4.80 -0.21 -4.25
CA PRO A 332 -5.86 -0.83 -3.49
C PRO A 332 -7.21 -0.40 -4.06
N ASP A 333 -8.22 -1.26 -4.02
CA ASP A 333 -9.53 -0.92 -4.62
C ASP A 333 -10.13 0.29 -3.86
N TYR A 334 -10.20 0.23 -2.53
CA TYR A 334 -10.66 1.34 -1.70
C TYR A 334 -9.77 1.60 -0.49
N VAL A 335 -9.74 2.86 -0.05
CA VAL A 335 -9.15 3.25 1.23
C VAL A 335 -10.11 4.18 1.95
N ILE A 336 -10.54 3.82 3.16
CA ILE A 336 -11.27 4.74 4.04
C ILE A 336 -10.27 5.36 5.01
N VAL A 337 -10.28 6.68 5.11
CA VAL A 337 -9.42 7.45 6.00
C VAL A 337 -10.27 7.96 7.16
N ASP A 338 -9.92 7.50 8.35
CA ASP A 338 -10.43 7.98 9.63
C ASP A 338 -9.36 8.90 10.25
N GLU A 339 -9.56 10.21 10.09
CA GLU A 339 -8.60 11.22 10.54
C GLU A 339 -8.59 11.39 12.07
N GLU A 340 -9.71 11.12 12.72
CA GLU A 340 -9.87 11.20 14.18
C GLU A 340 -9.07 10.11 14.87
N ASN A 341 -9.26 8.86 14.43
CA ASN A 341 -8.59 7.70 15.02
C ASN A 341 -7.23 7.41 14.38
N LYS A 342 -6.83 8.20 13.37
CA LYS A 342 -5.55 8.02 12.67
C LYS A 342 -5.42 6.61 12.07
N ILE A 343 -6.49 6.17 11.39
CA ILE A 343 -6.61 4.84 10.78
C ILE A 343 -6.90 4.97 9.29
N LYS A 344 -6.28 4.11 8.48
CA LYS A 344 -6.65 3.88 7.07
C LYS A 344 -7.17 2.46 6.93
N ILE A 345 -8.44 2.27 6.58
CA ILE A 345 -8.96 0.94 6.24
C ILE A 345 -8.68 0.66 4.77
N VAL A 346 -7.94 -0.40 4.49
CA VAL A 346 -7.60 -0.83 3.14
C VAL A 346 -8.55 -1.95 2.75
N LEU A 347 -9.28 -1.77 1.66
CA LEU A 347 -10.36 -2.66 1.24
C LEU A 347 -10.08 -3.15 -0.18
N ASP A 348 -10.20 -4.44 -0.39
CA ASP A 348 -10.06 -5.08 -1.69
C ASP A 348 -11.27 -6.00 -1.93
N ALA A 349 -12.02 -5.73 -2.99
CA ALA A 349 -13.29 -6.40 -3.27
C ALA A 349 -13.10 -7.53 -4.27
N LYS A 350 -13.81 -8.65 -4.04
CA LYS A 350 -13.66 -9.86 -4.84
C LYS A 350 -15.01 -10.47 -5.17
N TRP A 351 -15.28 -10.60 -6.47
CA TRP A 351 -16.48 -11.25 -7.01
C TRP A 351 -16.39 -12.80 -6.91
N LYS A 352 -16.46 -13.33 -5.68
CA LYS A 352 -16.36 -14.76 -5.36
C LYS A 352 -17.26 -15.08 -4.16
N ASN A 353 -17.94 -16.23 -4.21
CA ASN A 353 -18.62 -16.77 -3.03
C ASN A 353 -17.62 -17.64 -2.27
N ILE A 354 -17.52 -17.44 -0.95
CA ILE A 354 -16.58 -18.16 -0.09
C ILE A 354 -17.39 -19.06 0.84
N ASN A 355 -17.36 -20.37 0.55
CA ASN A 355 -18.13 -21.37 1.31
C ASN A 355 -17.25 -22.08 2.36
N LYS A 356 -15.94 -21.92 2.27
CA LYS A 356 -14.95 -22.41 3.24
C LYS A 356 -13.68 -21.56 3.16
N LEU A 357 -12.90 -21.51 4.25
CA LEU A 357 -11.66 -20.71 4.32
C LEU A 357 -10.66 -21.04 3.20
N GLY A 358 -10.59 -22.31 2.77
CA GLY A 358 -9.71 -22.74 1.67
C GLY A 358 -10.07 -22.16 0.29
N ASP A 359 -11.23 -21.53 0.13
CA ASP A 359 -11.62 -20.86 -1.12
C ASP A 359 -10.96 -19.47 -1.26
N ILE A 360 -10.43 -18.92 -0.16
CA ILE A 360 -9.67 -17.66 -0.14
C ILE A 360 -8.29 -17.92 -0.75
N LYS A 361 -8.00 -17.26 -1.87
CA LYS A 361 -6.74 -17.47 -2.59
C LYS A 361 -5.61 -16.68 -1.93
N SER A 362 -4.41 -17.26 -1.91
CA SER A 362 -3.19 -16.61 -1.41
C SER A 362 -2.92 -15.26 -2.07
N ASN A 363 -3.12 -15.16 -3.38
CA ASN A 363 -2.93 -13.91 -4.10
C ASN A 363 -3.85 -12.77 -3.62
N ASP A 364 -5.04 -13.09 -3.09
CA ASP A 364 -5.98 -12.06 -2.61
C ASP A 364 -5.45 -11.43 -1.31
N PHE A 365 -5.10 -12.25 -0.29
CA PHE A 365 -4.63 -11.73 0.99
C PHE A 365 -3.17 -11.24 0.97
N LEU A 366 -2.31 -11.78 0.09
CA LEU A 366 -0.93 -11.29 -0.06
C LEU A 366 -0.88 -9.90 -0.71
N LYS A 367 -1.74 -9.65 -1.72
CA LYS A 367 -1.89 -8.31 -2.30
C LYS A 367 -2.37 -7.34 -1.23
N LEU A 368 -3.41 -7.71 -0.47
CA LEU A 368 -3.96 -6.88 0.60
C LEU A 368 -2.93 -6.58 1.71
N GLN A 369 -2.13 -7.58 2.11
CA GLN A 369 -1.05 -7.40 3.07
C GLN A 369 -0.02 -6.37 2.57
N TYR A 370 0.36 -6.48 1.30
CA TYR A 370 1.30 -5.56 0.68
C TYR A 370 0.74 -4.14 0.60
N ASP A 371 -0.53 -4.00 0.21
CA ASP A 371 -1.24 -2.72 0.13
C ASP A 371 -1.35 -2.03 1.50
N ALA A 372 -1.69 -2.79 2.55
CA ALA A 372 -1.71 -2.27 3.91
C ALA A 372 -0.33 -1.84 4.40
N LEU A 373 0.71 -2.64 4.11
CA LEU A 373 2.09 -2.30 4.49
C LEU A 373 2.56 -1.00 3.85
N LEU A 374 2.20 -0.75 2.59
CA LEU A 374 2.55 0.50 1.89
C LEU A 374 1.81 1.73 2.44
N LEU A 375 0.63 1.54 3.04
CA LEU A 375 -0.20 2.63 3.59
C LEU A 375 0.08 2.93 5.06
N ASN A 376 0.79 2.04 5.76
CA ASN A 376 1.32 2.31 7.09
C ASN A 376 2.32 3.47 7.03
N GLU A 377 1.92 4.60 7.61
CA GLU A 377 2.72 5.82 7.72
C GLU A 377 2.79 6.24 9.19
N ASN A 378 3.76 7.09 9.58
CA ASN A 378 4.03 7.47 10.98
C ASN A 378 2.82 7.95 11.79
N GLU A 379 1.78 8.40 11.10
CA GLU A 379 0.57 8.98 11.68
C GLU A 379 -0.68 8.16 11.40
N TYR A 380 -0.60 7.08 10.62
CA TYR A 380 -1.77 6.29 10.24
C TYR A 380 -1.47 4.79 10.24
N ASN A 381 -2.27 4.03 10.97
CA ASN A 381 -2.24 2.58 10.91
C ASN A 381 -3.21 2.06 9.83
N ALA A 382 -2.74 1.16 8.99
CA ALA A 382 -3.50 0.55 7.92
C ALA A 382 -4.13 -0.77 8.38
N ILE A 383 -5.46 -0.88 8.24
CA ILE A 383 -6.22 -2.05 8.66
C ILE A 383 -6.81 -2.74 7.43
N PRO A 384 -6.35 -3.96 7.09
CA PRO A 384 -6.75 -4.65 5.89
C PRO A 384 -8.09 -5.39 6.03
N TYR A 385 -8.93 -5.30 5.00
CA TYR A 385 -10.19 -6.04 4.88
C TYR A 385 -10.41 -6.55 3.45
N LEU A 386 -10.94 -7.78 3.33
CA LEU A 386 -11.47 -8.30 2.06
C LEU A 386 -12.99 -8.15 2.04
N ILE A 387 -13.54 -7.83 0.86
CA ILE A 387 -14.98 -7.71 0.66
C ILE A 387 -15.45 -8.80 -0.29
N TYR A 388 -16.45 -9.58 0.14
CA TYR A 388 -17.07 -10.64 -0.65
C TYR A 388 -18.60 -10.48 -0.74
N PRO A 389 -19.23 -10.91 -1.85
CA PRO A 389 -20.68 -10.91 -1.97
C PRO A 389 -21.37 -11.94 -1.07
N ASN A 390 -20.69 -13.03 -0.77
CA ASN A 390 -21.18 -14.07 0.13
C ASN A 390 -19.99 -14.70 0.86
N TYR A 391 -20.05 -14.70 2.19
CA TYR A 391 -19.05 -15.27 3.07
C TYR A 391 -19.72 -15.98 4.26
N LEU A 392 -18.96 -16.79 4.98
CA LEU A 392 -19.44 -17.65 6.07
C LEU A 392 -20.10 -16.89 7.24
N SER A 393 -19.67 -15.65 7.51
CA SER A 393 -20.11 -14.83 8.64
C SER A 393 -19.92 -13.34 8.34
N CYS A 394 -20.91 -12.50 8.65
CA CYS A 394 -20.89 -11.08 8.27
C CYS A 394 -19.74 -10.26 8.90
N ASP A 395 -19.16 -10.72 10.02
CA ASP A 395 -18.12 -10.00 10.76
C ASP A 395 -16.99 -10.95 11.24
N ASP A 396 -16.23 -11.52 10.31
CA ASP A 396 -15.15 -12.46 10.64
C ASP A 396 -13.76 -11.80 10.60
N LYS A 397 -12.83 -12.33 11.39
CA LYS A 397 -11.41 -11.95 11.40
C LYS A 397 -10.56 -13.17 11.16
N ILE A 398 -9.76 -13.12 10.09
CA ILE A 398 -8.86 -14.22 9.74
C ILE A 398 -7.44 -13.90 10.20
N THR A 399 -6.84 -14.85 10.91
CA THR A 399 -5.45 -14.78 11.34
C THR A 399 -4.62 -15.86 10.65
N ILE A 400 -3.50 -15.47 10.04
CA ILE A 400 -2.48 -16.38 9.50
C ILE A 400 -1.41 -16.56 10.58
N SER A 401 -1.29 -17.78 11.12
CA SER A 401 -0.31 -18.10 12.17
C SER A 401 0.46 -19.39 11.89
N LYS A 402 1.71 -19.45 12.33
CA LYS A 402 2.52 -20.67 12.39
C LYS A 402 3.23 -20.73 13.74
N ASP A 403 3.16 -21.87 14.43
CA ASP A 403 3.87 -22.12 15.70
C ASP A 403 3.68 -20.98 16.74
N LYS A 404 2.42 -20.56 16.95
CA LYS A 404 2.00 -19.44 17.83
C LYS A 404 2.45 -18.03 17.39
N ARG A 405 3.19 -17.89 16.29
CA ARG A 405 3.51 -16.58 15.69
C ARG A 405 2.43 -16.19 14.69
N GLN A 406 1.83 -15.02 14.89
CA GLN A 406 0.88 -14.39 13.99
C GLN A 406 1.61 -13.57 12.94
N TYR A 407 1.37 -13.86 11.65
CA TYR A 407 2.02 -13.22 10.50
C TYR A 407 1.17 -12.12 9.88
N PHE A 408 -0.14 -12.34 9.81
CA PHE A 408 -1.06 -11.42 9.17
C PHE A 408 -2.46 -11.61 9.74
N GLU A 409 -3.19 -10.51 9.92
CA GLU A 409 -4.59 -10.51 10.29
C GLU A 409 -5.33 -9.52 9.41
N PHE A 410 -6.49 -9.94 8.93
CA PHE A 410 -7.37 -9.10 8.13
C PHE A 410 -8.81 -9.44 8.45
N GLY A 411 -9.68 -8.44 8.34
CA GLY A 411 -11.11 -8.64 8.48
C GLY A 411 -11.77 -9.03 7.17
N ILE A 412 -12.99 -9.54 7.26
CA ILE A 412 -13.85 -9.77 6.11
C ILE A 412 -15.13 -8.98 6.28
N LEU A 413 -15.55 -8.33 5.20
CA LEU A 413 -16.87 -7.74 5.07
C LEU A 413 -17.68 -8.49 4.03
N GLN A 414 -18.93 -8.76 4.37
CA GLN A 414 -19.91 -9.23 3.40
C GLN A 414 -20.75 -8.05 2.90
N ILE A 415 -20.69 -7.78 1.60
CA ILE A 415 -21.58 -6.83 0.94
C ILE A 415 -22.36 -7.61 -0.12
N ASP A 416 -23.59 -7.98 0.23
CA ASP A 416 -24.47 -8.78 -0.61
C ASP A 416 -24.94 -8.02 -1.85
N MET A 417 -25.34 -8.77 -2.87
CA MET A 417 -25.98 -8.25 -4.09
C MET A 417 -27.49 -8.54 -4.10
N ASN A 418 -28.11 -8.72 -2.93
CA ASN A 418 -29.57 -8.79 -2.81
C ASN A 418 -30.17 -7.39 -2.72
N PHE A 419 -29.33 -6.36 -2.69
CA PHE A 419 -29.68 -4.95 -2.73
C PHE A 419 -30.51 -4.45 -1.55
N ASN A 420 -30.65 -5.26 -0.51
CA ASN A 420 -31.29 -4.88 0.72
C ASN A 420 -30.33 -4.05 1.58
N LYS A 421 -30.48 -2.73 1.53
CA LYS A 421 -29.64 -1.80 2.30
C LYS A 421 -29.65 -2.06 3.82
N LYS A 422 -30.68 -2.71 4.38
CA LYS A 422 -30.72 -3.06 5.81
C LYS A 422 -29.84 -4.26 6.17
N VAL A 423 -29.49 -5.10 5.19
CA VAL A 423 -28.68 -6.31 5.39
C VAL A 423 -27.18 -6.01 5.27
N ASN A 424 -26.80 -5.05 4.41
CA ASN A 424 -25.43 -4.58 4.26
C ASN A 424 -25.04 -3.59 5.39
N HIS A 425 -24.92 -4.09 6.62
CA HIS A 425 -24.37 -3.34 7.74
C HIS A 425 -22.84 -3.31 7.65
N ILE A 426 -22.25 -2.10 7.66
CA ILE A 426 -20.80 -1.94 7.69
C ILE A 426 -20.39 -1.67 9.13
N ASP A 427 -19.84 -2.68 9.79
CA ASP A 427 -19.18 -2.55 11.09
C ASP A 427 -17.71 -2.96 10.98
N PHE A 428 -16.82 -1.99 11.17
CA PHE A 428 -15.39 -2.25 11.23
C PHE A 428 -14.98 -2.46 12.69
N LYS A 429 -14.71 -3.71 13.07
CA LYS A 429 -14.23 -4.04 14.42
C LYS A 429 -12.75 -3.72 14.56
N TYR A 430 -12.43 -2.46 14.86
CA TYR A 430 -11.07 -2.07 15.24
C TYR A 430 -10.80 -2.44 16.70
N ASN A 431 -9.61 -2.98 16.98
CA ASN A 431 -9.10 -2.98 18.35
C ASN A 431 -8.32 -1.67 18.54
N LEU A 432 -9.02 -0.60 18.94
CA LEU A 432 -8.44 0.75 19.08
C LEU A 432 -7.24 0.76 20.05
N GLU A 433 -7.28 -0.05 21.11
CA GLU A 433 -6.17 -0.16 22.07
C GLU A 433 -4.90 -0.73 21.42
N GLN A 434 -5.03 -1.82 20.65
CA GLN A 434 -3.88 -2.39 19.92
C GLN A 434 -3.36 -1.45 18.83
N VAL A 435 -4.25 -0.70 18.17
CA VAL A 435 -3.86 0.28 17.15
C VAL A 435 -3.07 1.43 17.79
N ALA A 436 -3.56 1.98 18.90
CA ALA A 436 -2.90 3.06 19.62
C ALA A 436 -1.51 2.63 20.15
N LEU A 437 -1.40 1.40 20.67
CA LEU A 437 -0.12 0.84 21.12
C LEU A 437 0.89 0.73 19.97
N LYS A 438 0.49 0.21 18.80
CA LYS A 438 1.38 0.12 17.63
C LYS A 438 1.84 1.49 17.12
N ILE A 439 0.93 2.47 17.06
CA ILE A 439 1.28 3.84 16.64
C ILE A 439 2.31 4.45 17.58
N LYS A 440 2.13 4.24 18.89
CA LYS A 440 3.07 4.72 19.91
C LYS A 440 4.43 4.04 19.78
N GLU A 441 4.47 2.71 19.68
CA GLU A 441 5.70 1.94 19.50
C GLU A 441 6.48 2.34 18.25
N GLU A 442 5.82 2.54 17.11
CA GLU A 442 6.48 2.96 15.87
C GLU A 442 7.07 4.38 15.96
N LYS A 443 6.35 5.30 16.62
CA LYS A 443 6.82 6.66 16.85
C LYS A 443 8.06 6.68 17.74
N ASP A 444 8.00 5.98 18.87
CA ASP A 444 9.10 5.88 19.84
C ASP A 444 10.34 5.24 19.17
N ASN A 445 10.14 4.20 18.35
CA ASN A 445 11.20 3.55 17.60
C ASN A 445 11.91 4.49 16.60
N LYS A 446 11.16 5.35 15.89
CA LYS A 446 11.74 6.30 14.93
C LYS A 446 12.46 7.46 15.60
N GLU A 447 11.95 7.96 16.72
CA GLU A 447 12.66 8.97 17.52
C GLU A 447 13.99 8.41 18.04
N LEU A 448 13.98 7.20 18.58
CA LEU A 448 15.20 6.48 18.98
C LEU A 448 16.18 6.26 17.82
N GLN A 449 15.68 5.91 16.62
CA GLN A 449 16.53 5.77 15.44
C GLN A 449 17.20 7.11 15.06
N LYS A 450 16.47 8.23 15.12
CA LYS A 450 17.03 9.57 14.86
C LYS A 450 18.12 9.94 15.86
N VAL A 451 17.86 9.72 17.15
CA VAL A 451 18.82 9.97 18.24
C VAL A 451 20.07 9.11 18.05
N SER A 452 19.89 7.82 17.79
CA SER A 452 20.97 6.87 17.53
C SER A 452 21.84 7.28 16.34
N ASN A 453 21.23 7.63 15.20
CA ASN A 453 21.95 8.09 14.01
C ASN A 453 22.71 9.40 14.26
N SER A 454 22.14 10.31 15.07
CA SER A 454 22.81 11.55 15.47
C SER A 454 24.06 11.26 16.30
N PHE A 455 23.97 10.38 17.29
CA PHE A 455 25.10 9.98 18.13
C PHE A 455 26.17 9.24 17.34
N THR A 456 25.80 8.31 16.45
CA THR A 456 26.73 7.65 15.53
C THR A 456 27.49 8.67 14.68
N SER A 457 26.78 9.65 14.10
CA SER A 457 27.40 10.71 13.29
C SER A 457 28.37 11.57 14.10
N GLU A 458 28.01 11.89 15.35
CA GLU A 458 28.89 12.65 16.26
C GLU A 458 30.16 11.87 16.60
N VAL A 459 30.04 10.57 16.90
CA VAL A 459 31.16 9.67 17.17
C VAL A 459 32.07 9.56 15.96
N LEU A 460 31.51 9.37 14.76
CA LEU A 460 32.26 9.33 13.50
C LEU A 460 33.07 10.61 13.29
N ASN A 461 32.47 11.78 13.49
CA ASN A 461 33.17 13.07 13.38
C ASN A 461 34.33 13.18 14.37
N LYS A 462 34.14 12.74 15.62
CA LYS A 462 35.22 12.74 16.62
C LYS A 462 36.32 11.72 16.29
N ARG A 463 35.96 10.55 15.80
CA ARG A 463 36.89 9.50 15.35
C ARG A 463 37.77 9.99 14.20
N SER A 464 37.19 10.61 13.18
CA SER A 464 37.93 11.22 12.07
C SER A 464 38.92 12.29 12.56
N ASN A 465 38.46 13.19 13.44
CA ASN A 465 39.31 14.21 14.06
C ASN A 465 40.46 13.60 14.88
N LEU A 466 40.20 12.48 15.55
CA LEU A 466 41.19 11.74 16.34
C LEU A 466 42.26 11.12 15.44
N ILE A 467 41.87 10.46 14.34
CA ILE A 467 42.80 9.87 13.37
C ILE A 467 43.71 10.95 12.78
N SER A 468 43.16 12.09 12.37
CA SER A 468 43.95 13.21 11.85
C SER A 468 44.97 13.74 12.87
N LYS A 469 44.58 13.84 14.16
CA LYS A 469 45.50 14.26 15.23
C LYS A 469 46.60 13.23 15.50
N LEU A 470 46.25 11.94 15.47
CA LEU A 470 47.21 10.86 15.69
C LEU A 470 48.27 10.79 14.59
N LEU A 471 47.87 10.93 13.32
CA LEU A 471 48.77 10.95 12.16
C LEU A 471 49.76 12.12 12.22
N ASN A 472 49.34 13.26 12.77
CA ASN A 472 50.17 14.47 12.86
C ASN A 472 51.01 14.57 14.14
N SER A 473 50.85 13.65 15.11
CA SER A 473 51.50 13.71 16.42
C SER A 473 52.76 12.84 16.51
N LYS A 474 53.91 13.45 16.90
CA LYS A 474 55.18 12.74 17.14
C LYS A 474 55.34 12.20 18.58
N ASP A 475 54.50 12.64 19.53
CA ASP A 475 54.61 12.30 20.97
C ASP A 475 53.54 11.30 21.43
N LEU A 476 53.97 10.22 22.10
CA LEU A 476 53.13 9.16 22.67
C LEU A 476 52.18 9.67 23.77
N VAL A 477 52.58 10.67 24.56
CA VAL A 477 51.76 11.21 25.67
C VAL A 477 50.52 11.95 25.15
N ASN A 478 50.63 12.57 23.97
CA ASN A 478 49.51 13.24 23.32
C ASN A 478 48.51 12.25 22.70
N LYS A 479 48.95 11.07 22.26
CA LYS A 479 48.07 10.05 21.66
C LYS A 479 47.04 9.53 22.66
N GLU A 480 47.48 9.17 23.87
CA GLU A 480 46.60 8.57 24.87
C GLU A 480 45.54 9.56 25.40
N LYS A 481 45.92 10.83 25.59
CA LYS A 481 44.97 11.89 25.99
C LYS A 481 43.84 12.08 24.97
N VAL A 482 44.12 11.85 23.68
CA VAL A 482 43.13 12.00 22.61
C VAL A 482 42.20 10.79 22.57
N LEU A 483 42.69 9.56 22.76
CA LEU A 483 41.86 8.35 22.88
C LEU A 483 40.85 8.45 24.02
N VAL A 484 41.26 8.96 25.18
CA VAL A 484 40.37 9.17 26.35
C VAL A 484 39.18 10.08 26.03
N ARG A 485 39.38 11.10 25.20
CA ARG A 485 38.30 12.01 24.82
C ARG A 485 37.24 11.31 23.96
N LEU A 486 37.63 10.33 23.16
CA LEU A 486 36.70 9.52 22.39
C LEU A 486 35.97 8.52 23.29
N ASP A 487 36.68 7.80 24.16
CA ASP A 487 36.07 6.89 25.15
C ASP A 487 35.03 7.59 26.00
N LYS A 488 35.35 8.78 26.53
CA LYS A 488 34.41 9.57 27.32
C LYS A 488 33.15 9.90 26.53
N LYS A 489 33.30 10.23 25.24
CA LYS A 489 32.15 10.56 24.40
C LYS A 489 31.29 9.33 24.08
N LEU A 490 31.93 8.18 23.85
CA LEU A 490 31.21 6.92 23.66
C LEU A 490 30.35 6.59 24.88
N LEU A 491 30.92 6.73 26.09
CA LEU A 491 30.19 6.57 27.35
C LEU A 491 29.04 7.59 27.50
N GLU A 492 29.30 8.89 27.29
CA GLU A 492 28.28 9.93 27.38
C GLU A 492 27.11 9.68 26.42
N ASN A 493 27.39 9.18 25.22
CA ASN A 493 26.35 8.85 24.24
C ASN A 493 25.63 7.54 24.59
N ALA A 494 26.34 6.55 25.13
CA ALA A 494 25.74 5.30 25.60
C ALA A 494 24.78 5.55 26.77
N GLU A 495 25.18 6.34 27.78
CA GLU A 495 24.31 6.71 28.91
C GLU A 495 23.03 7.38 28.43
N LYS A 496 23.14 8.43 27.60
CA LYS A 496 21.98 9.12 27.02
C LYS A 496 21.10 8.20 26.18
N LEU A 497 21.69 7.25 25.47
CA LEU A 497 20.93 6.29 24.66
C LEU A 497 20.18 5.31 25.56
N SER A 498 20.81 4.84 26.64
CA SER A 498 20.18 3.94 27.61
C SER A 498 19.03 4.57 28.38
N GLU A 499 19.07 5.88 28.67
CA GLU A 499 17.96 6.61 29.31
C GLU A 499 16.66 6.60 28.49
N ASN A 500 16.76 6.41 27.17
CA ASN A 500 15.63 6.41 26.25
C ASN A 500 15.14 5.00 25.89
N ILE A 501 15.72 3.95 26.48
CA ILE A 501 15.42 2.55 26.16
C ILE A 501 14.97 1.84 27.44
N GLU A 502 13.99 0.94 27.32
CA GLU A 502 13.59 0.09 28.45
C GLU A 502 14.76 -0.79 28.91
N GLU A 503 14.97 -0.85 30.23
CA GLU A 503 16.05 -1.66 30.81
C GLU A 503 15.76 -3.14 30.53
N LYS A 504 16.58 -3.75 29.67
CA LYS A 504 16.48 -5.15 29.30
C LYS A 504 17.85 -5.80 29.39
N LEU A 505 18.08 -6.47 30.51
CA LEU A 505 19.36 -7.10 30.83
C LEU A 505 19.42 -8.53 30.27
N SER A 506 20.63 -8.97 29.93
CA SER A 506 20.88 -10.38 29.60
C SER A 506 21.04 -11.21 30.87
N ASP A 507 20.74 -12.51 30.79
CA ASP A 507 20.78 -13.41 31.94
C ASP A 507 22.15 -13.41 32.62
N GLU A 508 23.24 -13.31 31.84
CA GLU A 508 24.61 -13.25 32.37
C GLU A 508 24.87 -11.97 33.17
N VAL A 509 24.28 -10.84 32.76
CA VAL A 509 24.43 -9.56 33.47
C VAL A 509 23.60 -9.56 34.76
N ILE A 510 22.41 -10.14 34.73
CA ILE A 510 21.56 -10.31 35.92
C ILE A 510 22.31 -11.15 36.96
N GLU A 511 22.87 -12.29 36.55
CA GLU A 511 23.62 -13.18 37.45
C GLU A 511 24.82 -12.47 38.11
N ILE A 512 25.56 -11.64 37.36
CA ILE A 512 26.68 -10.88 37.92
C ILE A 512 26.21 -9.82 38.91
N LEU A 513 25.12 -9.12 38.60
CA LEU A 513 24.56 -8.12 39.50
C LEU A 513 24.06 -8.78 40.79
N GLU A 514 23.39 -9.94 40.71
CA GLU A 514 22.92 -10.67 41.90
C GLU A 514 24.06 -11.22 42.77
N ASN A 515 25.11 -11.76 42.14
CA ASN A 515 26.20 -12.45 42.86
C ASN A 515 27.31 -11.52 43.38
N TYR A 516 27.47 -10.32 42.79
CA TYR A 516 28.60 -9.42 43.06
C TYR A 516 28.20 -7.97 43.34
N GLU A 517 26.92 -7.67 43.62
CA GLU A 517 26.43 -6.30 43.88
C GLU A 517 27.22 -5.57 44.97
N ASP A 518 27.56 -6.28 46.05
CA ASP A 518 28.28 -5.76 47.23
C ASP A 518 29.77 -5.48 46.94
N ILE A 519 30.27 -5.96 45.81
CA ILE A 519 31.67 -5.89 45.43
C ILE A 519 31.89 -4.85 44.33
N LEU A 520 30.95 -4.74 43.39
CA LEU A 520 30.99 -3.84 42.23
C LEU A 520 31.03 -2.36 42.64
N GLU A 521 31.73 -1.54 41.86
CA GLU A 521 31.63 -0.09 41.98
C GLU A 521 30.30 0.42 41.40
N GLU A 522 29.76 1.54 41.91
CA GLU A 522 28.49 2.12 41.44
C GLU A 522 28.50 2.38 39.92
N HIS A 523 29.62 2.88 39.40
CA HIS A 523 29.79 3.10 37.96
C HIS A 523 29.83 1.79 37.15
N SER A 524 30.36 0.70 37.71
CA SER A 524 30.38 -0.62 37.08
C SER A 524 28.97 -1.16 36.85
N ILE A 525 28.08 -0.99 37.84
CA ILE A 525 26.67 -1.37 37.74
C ILE A 525 26.00 -0.59 36.58
N ARG A 526 26.25 0.72 36.49
CA ARG A 526 25.73 1.56 35.40
C ARG A 526 26.24 1.13 34.03
N PHE A 527 27.52 0.78 33.92
CA PHE A 527 28.11 0.28 32.67
C PHE A 527 27.49 -1.05 32.25
N LEU A 528 27.31 -1.99 33.16
CA LEU A 528 26.66 -3.28 32.88
C LEU A 528 25.23 -3.10 32.36
N LYS A 529 24.42 -2.30 33.06
CA LYS A 529 23.02 -2.06 32.71
C LYS A 529 22.86 -1.38 31.35
N SER A 530 23.62 -0.30 31.13
CA SER A 530 23.55 0.46 29.87
C SER A 530 24.05 -0.35 28.68
N SER A 531 25.20 -1.03 28.79
CA SER A 531 25.75 -1.88 27.74
C SER A 531 24.79 -3.01 27.36
N SER A 532 24.19 -3.69 28.34
CA SER A 532 23.26 -4.80 28.11
C SER A 532 21.95 -4.33 27.45
N SER A 533 21.36 -3.25 27.96
CA SER A 533 20.09 -2.73 27.43
C SER A 533 20.22 -2.22 25.99
N ILE A 534 21.28 -1.47 25.69
CA ILE A 534 21.56 -1.00 24.33
C ILE A 534 21.79 -2.18 23.39
N TYR A 535 22.61 -3.16 23.79
CA TYR A 535 22.86 -4.34 22.97
C TYR A 535 21.57 -5.10 22.66
N ASN A 536 20.77 -5.42 23.68
CA ASN A 536 19.53 -6.16 23.54
C ASN A 536 18.48 -5.44 22.71
N TYR A 537 18.46 -4.10 22.74
CA TYR A 537 17.54 -3.32 21.92
C TYR A 537 17.96 -3.25 20.45
N PHE A 538 19.25 -3.09 20.17
CA PHE A 538 19.75 -2.88 18.80
C PHE A 538 20.05 -4.16 18.02
N LYS A 539 20.38 -5.28 18.69
CA LYS A 539 20.77 -6.54 18.03
C LYS A 539 19.68 -7.10 17.12
N ASP A 540 18.41 -7.07 17.55
CA ASP A 540 17.29 -7.67 16.81
C ASP A 540 16.74 -6.73 15.70
N LYS A 541 17.09 -5.44 15.74
CA LYS A 541 16.62 -4.41 14.79
C LYS A 541 17.51 -4.24 13.57
N ASN A 542 18.67 -4.90 13.56
CA ASN A 542 19.60 -4.98 12.43
C ASN A 542 19.91 -3.63 11.75
N TYR A 543 20.10 -2.58 12.56
CA TYR A 543 20.46 -1.25 12.07
C TYR A 543 21.87 -1.26 11.48
N GLU A 544 21.99 -1.29 10.15
CA GLU A 544 23.26 -1.41 9.41
C GLU A 544 24.33 -0.37 9.80
N GLN A 545 23.93 0.78 10.34
CA GLN A 545 24.82 1.90 10.66
C GLN A 545 25.03 2.13 12.15
N PHE A 546 24.52 1.27 13.04
CA PHE A 546 24.70 1.48 14.47
C PHE A 546 26.16 1.21 14.90
N ASP A 547 26.76 2.13 15.66
CA ASP A 547 28.12 1.99 16.16
C ASP A 547 28.12 1.30 17.53
N TYR A 548 28.39 -0.02 17.54
CA TYR A 548 28.41 -0.83 18.75
C TYR A 548 29.58 -0.50 19.70
N SER A 549 30.45 0.47 19.36
CA SER A 549 31.45 0.98 20.29
C SER A 549 30.81 1.76 21.44
N MET A 550 29.57 2.23 21.29
CA MET A 550 28.79 2.82 22.38
C MET A 550 28.53 1.81 23.51
N PRO A 551 27.77 0.70 23.31
CA PRO A 551 27.60 -0.32 24.34
C PRO A 551 28.92 -1.01 24.69
N GLY A 552 29.85 -1.18 23.74
CA GLY A 552 31.17 -1.72 24.04
C GLY A 552 31.94 -0.89 25.07
N SER A 553 31.74 0.44 25.05
CA SER A 553 32.50 1.35 25.92
C SER A 553 32.26 1.17 27.41
N GLY A 554 31.04 0.80 27.79
CA GLY A 554 30.75 0.40 29.16
C GLY A 554 31.53 -0.85 29.56
N LEU A 555 31.60 -1.87 28.69
CA LEU A 555 32.24 -3.15 29.00
C LEU A 555 33.75 -3.06 29.23
N TRP A 556 34.50 -2.36 28.37
CA TRP A 556 35.95 -2.23 28.62
C TRP A 556 36.26 -1.25 29.76
N LYS A 557 35.36 -0.28 30.04
CA LYS A 557 35.51 0.63 31.17
C LYS A 557 35.17 -0.01 32.50
N LEU A 558 34.22 -0.95 32.52
CA LEU A 558 33.97 -1.86 33.64
C LEU A 558 35.25 -2.60 34.02
N VAL A 559 35.89 -3.28 33.06
CA VAL A 559 37.14 -4.02 33.31
C VAL A 559 38.25 -3.08 33.80
N GLU A 560 38.39 -1.91 33.17
CA GLU A 560 39.38 -0.90 33.58
C GLU A 560 39.14 -0.44 35.03
N LEU A 561 37.90 -0.16 35.42
CA LEU A 561 37.55 0.33 36.75
C LEU A 561 37.77 -0.75 37.82
N GLU A 562 37.28 -1.96 37.57
CA GLU A 562 37.36 -3.06 38.54
C GLU A 562 38.80 -3.55 38.76
N LEU A 563 39.64 -3.55 37.73
CA LEU A 563 41.07 -3.83 37.89
C LEU A 563 41.80 -2.75 38.68
N ASN A 564 41.53 -1.48 38.39
CA ASN A 564 42.12 -0.38 39.16
C ASN A 564 41.71 -0.48 40.63
N ALA A 565 40.41 -0.69 40.91
CA ALA A 565 39.89 -0.87 42.26
C ALA A 565 40.59 -2.03 42.98
N SER A 566 40.64 -3.20 42.35
CA SER A 566 41.28 -4.40 42.91
C SER A 566 42.77 -4.17 43.21
N PHE A 567 43.50 -3.55 42.29
CA PHE A 567 44.92 -3.29 42.45
C PHE A 567 45.23 -2.27 43.54
N VAL A 568 44.45 -1.18 43.63
CA VAL A 568 44.58 -0.19 44.71
C VAL A 568 44.40 -0.86 46.07
N TRP A 569 43.38 -1.72 46.19
CA TRP A 569 43.09 -2.44 47.41
C TRP A 569 44.20 -3.44 47.78
N TYR A 570 44.76 -4.16 46.82
CA TYR A 570 45.93 -5.01 47.05
C TYR A 570 47.15 -4.22 47.54
N ILE A 571 47.46 -3.07 46.94
CA ILE A 571 48.57 -2.21 47.38
C ILE A 571 48.34 -1.71 48.81
N ARG A 572 47.09 -1.34 49.14
CA ARG A 572 46.72 -0.90 50.51
C ARG A 572 47.00 -2.00 51.53
N LEU A 573 46.58 -3.23 51.26
CA LEU A 573 46.89 -4.40 52.11
C LEU A 573 48.39 -4.60 52.32
N LYS A 574 49.15 -4.66 51.21
CA LYS A 574 50.59 -4.91 51.26
C LYS A 574 51.35 -3.85 52.06
N ASN A 575 50.89 -2.60 52.01
CA ASN A 575 51.52 -1.47 52.68
C ASN A 575 50.93 -1.15 54.06
N ASN A 576 49.96 -1.94 54.54
CA ASN A 576 49.25 -1.73 55.80
C ASN A 576 48.59 -0.34 55.90
N VAL A 577 47.95 0.09 54.80
CA VAL A 577 47.23 1.37 54.67
C VAL A 577 45.74 1.06 54.60
N CYS A 578 45.20 0.57 55.71
CA CYS A 578 43.83 0.06 55.80
C CYS A 578 42.90 0.94 56.67
N ASP A 579 43.43 1.97 57.35
CA ASP A 579 42.65 2.89 58.18
C ASP A 579 43.19 4.34 58.21
N LYS A 580 42.46 5.24 58.89
CA LYS A 580 42.74 6.69 59.03
C LYS A 580 44.09 7.01 59.70
N SER A 581 44.71 6.06 60.41
CA SER A 581 45.91 6.29 61.24
C SER A 581 47.22 6.07 60.47
N SER A 582 47.15 5.49 59.29
CA SER A 582 48.31 5.09 58.51
C SER A 582 49.02 6.27 57.81
N TYR A 583 50.34 6.38 58.00
CA TYR A 583 51.19 7.41 57.38
C TYR A 583 51.11 7.38 55.85
N LYS A 584 51.23 8.56 55.19
CA LYS A 584 51.28 8.69 53.73
C LYS A 584 52.36 7.76 53.15
N LYS A 585 51.94 6.66 52.51
CA LYS A 585 52.82 5.80 51.72
C LYS A 585 52.59 6.04 50.23
N SER A 586 53.69 6.27 49.51
CA SER A 586 53.73 6.30 48.05
C SER A 586 53.51 4.88 47.51
N ILE A 587 52.95 4.78 46.31
CA ILE A 587 52.81 3.51 45.60
C ILE A 587 54.18 2.94 45.19
N MET A 588 55.23 3.76 45.12
CA MET A 588 56.55 3.35 44.61
C MET A 588 57.74 3.95 45.39
N ASP A 589 58.76 3.12 45.62
CA ASP A 589 60.12 3.52 45.98
C ASP A 589 60.79 4.24 44.80
N LYS A 590 61.78 5.09 45.09
CA LYS A 590 62.34 6.16 44.23
C LYS A 590 62.91 5.79 42.84
N ASP A 591 62.89 4.54 42.39
CA ASP A 591 63.71 4.08 41.26
C ASP A 591 62.96 3.76 39.96
N ILE A 592 61.95 4.55 39.57
CA ILE A 592 61.29 4.35 38.27
C ILE A 592 61.14 5.68 37.52
N GLU A 593 61.96 5.85 36.49
CA GLU A 593 61.75 6.78 35.38
C GLU A 593 60.46 6.43 34.63
N SER A 594 59.31 6.85 35.14
CA SER A 594 58.10 7.00 34.34
C SER A 594 57.17 8.01 35.01
N ASN A 595 56.51 8.84 34.18
CA ASN A 595 55.63 9.96 34.53
C ASN A 595 54.37 9.58 35.35
N ILE A 596 54.50 8.83 36.44
CA ILE A 596 53.40 8.50 37.35
C ILE A 596 53.27 9.63 38.36
N LYS A 597 52.14 10.32 38.32
CA LYS A 597 51.77 11.31 39.35
C LYS A 597 51.74 10.64 40.72
N TRP A 598 52.23 11.32 41.74
CA TRP A 598 52.12 10.90 43.14
C TRP A 598 50.65 10.69 43.51
N VAL A 599 50.24 9.46 43.86
CA VAL A 599 48.87 9.13 44.29
C VAL A 599 48.87 8.82 45.78
N LYS A 600 47.94 9.43 46.53
CA LYS A 600 47.76 9.19 47.96
C LYS A 600 46.81 8.01 48.17
N LEU A 601 47.33 6.91 48.69
CA LEU A 601 46.55 5.68 48.91
C LEU A 601 45.42 5.82 49.94
N ASN A 602 45.51 6.78 50.85
CA ASN A 602 44.55 7.04 51.93
C ASN A 602 43.54 8.17 51.62
N GLU A 603 43.40 8.58 50.35
CA GLU A 603 42.44 9.60 49.94
C GLU A 603 40.99 9.09 50.11
N GLN A 604 40.10 9.92 50.67
CA GLN A 604 38.70 9.59 50.96
C GLN A 604 37.75 10.26 49.97
N ASN A 605 36.57 9.64 49.79
CA ASN A 605 35.47 10.29 49.10
C ASN A 605 34.98 11.49 49.90
N LYS A 606 34.63 12.60 49.22
CA LYS A 606 34.03 13.77 49.88
C LYS A 606 32.79 13.30 50.66
N ASN A 607 32.78 13.55 51.97
CA ASN A 607 31.69 13.20 52.90
C ASN A 607 31.50 11.70 53.22
N SER A 608 32.52 10.85 53.04
CA SER A 608 32.46 9.43 53.43
C SER A 608 33.68 9.00 54.25
N THR A 609 33.49 8.05 55.17
CA THR A 609 34.58 7.35 55.86
C THR A 609 35.26 6.30 54.98
N LEU A 610 34.70 6.01 53.80
CA LEU A 610 35.23 5.05 52.83
C LEU A 610 36.40 5.65 52.05
N LEU A 611 37.46 4.84 51.89
CA LEU A 611 38.60 5.16 51.04
C LEU A 611 38.16 5.25 49.57
N ASN A 612 38.65 6.26 48.85
CA ASN A 612 38.31 6.51 47.46
C ASN A 612 38.84 5.38 46.55
N THR A 613 38.09 5.06 45.50
CA THR A 613 38.52 4.17 44.42
C THR A 613 39.47 4.96 43.51
N LEU A 614 40.77 4.65 43.57
CA LEU A 614 41.79 5.41 42.84
C LEU A 614 41.97 4.86 41.42
N MET A 615 41.89 5.74 40.42
CA MET A 615 42.24 5.39 39.04
C MET A 615 43.75 5.55 38.83
N LEU A 616 44.48 4.44 38.78
CA LEU A 616 45.94 4.43 38.66
C LEU A 616 46.40 4.55 37.20
N GLY A 617 45.59 4.11 36.25
CA GLY A 617 45.85 4.27 34.83
C GLY A 617 44.83 3.55 33.96
N GLN A 618 44.95 3.73 32.64
CA GLN A 618 44.07 3.05 31.69
C GLN A 618 44.41 1.56 31.58
N ILE A 619 43.50 0.79 30.97
CA ILE A 619 43.66 -0.65 30.78
C ILE A 619 44.99 -1.04 30.09
N LYS A 620 45.51 -0.18 29.20
CA LYS A 620 46.82 -0.33 28.53
C LYS A 620 48.02 -0.13 29.47
N PHE A 621 47.89 0.75 30.45
CA PHE A 621 48.91 0.91 31.50
C PHE A 621 48.95 -0.34 32.40
N LEU A 622 47.79 -0.91 32.70
CA LEU A 622 47.66 -2.12 33.50
C LEU A 622 48.23 -3.37 32.79
N SER A 623 48.10 -3.46 31.46
CA SER A 623 48.58 -4.62 30.68
C SER A 623 50.06 -4.56 30.26
N GLY A 624 50.64 -3.36 30.08
CA GLY A 624 51.97 -3.18 29.47
C GLY A 624 53.14 -2.92 30.43
N ASN A 625 52.89 -2.71 31.72
CA ASN A 625 53.93 -2.30 32.66
C ASN A 625 54.64 -3.51 33.30
N LYS A 626 55.91 -3.75 32.93
CA LYS A 626 56.76 -4.82 33.51
C LYS A 626 56.83 -4.76 35.03
N THR A 627 56.72 -3.57 35.61
CA THR A 627 56.70 -3.35 37.06
C THR A 627 55.39 -3.84 37.68
N MET A 628 54.24 -3.55 37.04
CA MET A 628 52.94 -4.08 37.48
C MET A 628 52.95 -5.61 37.45
N LYS A 629 53.50 -6.21 36.39
CA LYS A 629 53.65 -7.66 36.28
C LYS A 629 54.43 -8.27 37.45
N LYS A 630 55.53 -7.64 37.89
CA LYS A 630 56.28 -8.05 39.10
C LYS A 630 55.45 -7.98 40.40
N TYR A 631 54.47 -7.09 40.51
CA TYR A 631 53.58 -7.02 41.68
C TYR A 631 52.48 -8.09 41.65
N PHE A 632 52.08 -8.53 40.45
CA PHE A 632 51.04 -9.54 40.22
C PHE A 632 51.56 -10.98 40.20
N ASP A 633 52.82 -11.20 39.79
CA ASP A 633 53.45 -12.52 39.59
C ASP A 633 53.63 -13.35 40.89
N ASN A 634 53.20 -12.88 42.07
CA ASN A 634 53.54 -13.53 43.34
C ASN A 634 52.38 -13.96 44.26
N LYS A 635 51.11 -13.98 43.81
CA LYS A 635 50.02 -14.78 44.46
C LYS A 635 48.60 -14.61 43.88
N PHE A 636 48.32 -13.56 43.09
CA PHE A 636 46.94 -13.06 42.96
C PHE A 636 46.36 -12.96 41.55
N ILE A 637 47.15 -12.97 40.47
CA ILE A 637 46.64 -12.81 39.09
C ILE A 637 47.41 -13.71 38.11
N GLU A 638 46.71 -14.58 37.39
CA GLU A 638 47.28 -15.48 36.39
C GLU A 638 47.67 -14.77 35.08
N ASN A 639 48.64 -15.32 34.33
CA ASN A 639 49.00 -14.87 32.98
C ASN A 639 47.79 -14.75 32.02
N LYS A 640 46.72 -15.51 32.29
CA LYS A 640 45.43 -15.48 31.59
C LYS A 640 44.79 -14.08 31.58
N LEU A 641 44.89 -13.30 32.66
CA LEU A 641 44.35 -11.93 32.71
C LEU A 641 45.07 -11.01 31.73
N PHE A 642 46.39 -11.12 31.60
CA PHE A 642 47.14 -10.27 30.67
C PHE A 642 46.79 -10.55 29.22
N LEU A 643 46.48 -11.81 28.89
CA LEU A 643 45.97 -12.19 27.56
C LEU A 643 44.58 -11.61 27.31
N LEU A 644 43.67 -11.71 28.29
CA LEU A 644 42.34 -11.09 28.22
C LEU A 644 42.42 -9.58 27.97
N LEU A 645 43.25 -8.89 28.76
CA LEU A 645 43.42 -7.44 28.64
C LEU A 645 43.96 -7.03 27.27
N LYS A 646 44.89 -7.81 26.72
CA LYS A 646 45.41 -7.57 25.38
C LYS A 646 44.30 -7.69 24.32
N SER A 647 43.49 -8.75 24.38
CA SER A 647 42.36 -8.94 23.46
C SER A 647 41.35 -7.79 23.53
N ILE A 648 40.99 -7.33 24.73
CA ILE A 648 40.08 -6.19 24.90
C ILE A 648 40.68 -4.91 24.31
N ILE A 649 41.98 -4.66 24.54
CA ILE A 649 42.68 -3.48 24.00
C ILE A 649 42.72 -3.51 22.47
N ASP A 650 43.01 -4.67 21.88
CA ASP A 650 43.10 -4.82 20.44
C ASP A 650 41.73 -4.58 19.79
N ILE A 651 40.66 -5.16 20.35
CA ILE A 651 39.27 -4.89 19.91
C ILE A 651 38.92 -3.41 20.07
N ARG A 652 39.20 -2.79 21.22
CA ARG A 652 38.90 -1.36 21.47
C ARG A 652 39.62 -0.45 20.47
N ASN A 653 40.93 -0.64 20.29
CA ASN A 653 41.72 0.24 19.44
C ASN A 653 41.32 0.09 17.98
N GLU A 654 41.16 -1.14 17.49
CA GLU A 654 40.78 -1.38 16.10
C GLU A 654 39.31 -0.99 15.85
N HIS A 655 38.38 -1.45 16.69
CA HIS A 655 36.94 -1.41 16.44
C HIS A 655 36.19 -0.34 17.23
N ALA A 656 36.85 0.53 17.98
CA ALA A 656 36.23 1.75 18.52
C ALA A 656 36.99 3.01 18.14
N HIS A 657 38.33 2.98 18.21
CA HIS A 657 39.17 4.16 17.96
C HIS A 657 39.50 4.38 16.47
N ILE A 658 39.68 3.31 15.69
CA ILE A 658 40.03 3.40 14.26
C ILE A 658 38.78 3.30 13.37
N LYS A 659 37.92 2.31 13.61
CA LYS A 659 36.63 2.14 12.91
C LYS A 659 35.50 1.94 13.91
N ALA A 660 34.26 2.05 13.43
CA ALA A 660 33.07 1.72 14.20
C ALA A 660 33.02 0.22 14.51
N MET A 661 32.44 -0.14 15.66
CA MET A 661 32.31 -1.54 16.05
C MET A 661 31.08 -2.12 15.36
N SER A 662 31.24 -3.27 14.71
CA SER A 662 30.11 -4.05 14.18
C SER A 662 29.50 -4.92 15.27
N LEU A 663 28.26 -5.39 15.05
CA LEU A 663 27.56 -6.32 15.94
C LEU A 663 28.44 -7.55 16.26
N ASN A 664 28.95 -8.24 15.23
CA ASN A 664 29.80 -9.43 15.42
C ASN A 664 31.04 -9.15 16.29
N LYS A 665 31.60 -7.95 16.21
CA LYS A 665 32.78 -7.57 17.00
C LYS A 665 32.43 -7.18 18.43
N PHE A 666 31.24 -6.63 18.64
CA PHE A 666 30.71 -6.46 19.99
C PHE A 666 30.39 -7.81 20.62
N GLU A 667 29.80 -8.76 19.89
CA GLU A 667 29.54 -10.12 20.38
C GLU A 667 30.85 -10.84 20.75
N GLU A 668 31.93 -10.65 19.97
CA GLU A 668 33.26 -11.14 20.34
C GLU A 668 33.73 -10.55 21.68
N LEU A 669 33.60 -9.23 21.88
CA LEU A 669 33.92 -8.58 23.16
C LEU A 669 33.03 -9.08 24.31
N ASN A 670 31.73 -9.25 24.07
CA ASN A 670 30.77 -9.72 25.06
C ASN A 670 31.09 -11.15 25.48
N ASN A 671 31.32 -12.04 24.52
CA ASN A 671 31.70 -13.43 24.77
C ASN A 671 33.05 -13.52 25.49
N LEU A 672 34.02 -12.65 25.16
CA LEU A 672 35.29 -12.59 25.90
C LEU A 672 35.10 -12.29 27.39
N LEU A 673 34.03 -11.60 27.80
CA LEU A 673 33.78 -11.27 29.19
C LEU A 673 32.89 -12.29 29.90
N PHE A 674 31.79 -12.70 29.25
CA PHE A 674 30.71 -13.43 29.89
C PHE A 674 30.66 -14.93 29.56
N ASN A 675 31.42 -15.42 28.57
CA ASN A 675 31.41 -16.84 28.23
C ASN A 675 32.06 -17.69 29.34
N LYS A 676 31.41 -18.79 29.72
CA LYS A 676 31.81 -19.65 30.86
C LYS A 676 32.56 -20.91 30.40
N GLU A 677 33.66 -20.74 29.67
CA GLU A 677 34.47 -21.88 29.17
C GLU A 677 35.03 -22.76 30.31
N GLU A 678 35.23 -22.21 31.51
CA GLU A 678 35.77 -22.91 32.69
C GLU A 678 34.83 -22.83 33.91
N LYS A 679 33.50 -22.92 33.71
CA LYS A 679 32.44 -22.75 34.73
C LYS A 679 32.28 -21.34 35.31
N ILE A 680 33.34 -20.53 35.30
CA ILE A 680 33.34 -19.12 35.70
C ILE A 680 33.76 -18.29 34.48
N SER A 681 33.09 -17.17 34.25
CA SER A 681 33.40 -16.23 33.18
C SER A 681 34.63 -15.37 33.52
N ASN A 682 35.20 -14.69 32.53
CA ASN A 682 36.38 -13.85 32.72
C ASN A 682 36.09 -12.64 33.62
N ILE A 683 34.88 -12.08 33.55
CA ILE A 683 34.47 -10.98 34.43
C ILE A 683 34.22 -11.47 35.86
N GLU A 684 33.58 -12.63 36.05
CA GLU A 684 33.39 -13.23 37.38
C GLU A 684 34.74 -13.56 38.03
N SER A 685 35.69 -14.11 37.27
CA SER A 685 37.05 -14.38 37.75
C SER A 685 37.75 -13.13 38.28
N LEU A 686 37.53 -11.99 37.62
CA LEU A 686 38.09 -10.69 38.01
C LEU A 686 37.42 -10.13 39.27
N LEU A 687 36.10 -10.32 39.41
CA LEU A 687 35.35 -9.92 40.59
C LEU A 687 35.66 -10.83 41.80
N GLU A 688 35.93 -12.11 41.59
CA GLU A 688 36.33 -13.05 42.64
C GLU A 688 37.70 -12.68 43.24
N ILE A 689 38.64 -12.23 42.40
CA ILE A 689 39.91 -11.65 42.89
C ILE A 689 39.63 -10.46 43.81
N LYS A 690 38.73 -9.56 43.40
CA LYS A 690 38.35 -8.40 44.22
C LYS A 690 37.67 -8.82 45.53
N LYS A 691 36.82 -9.85 45.48
CA LYS A 691 36.16 -10.46 46.64
C LYS A 691 37.18 -10.96 47.66
N GLN A 692 38.13 -11.77 47.21
CA GLN A 692 39.19 -12.32 48.05
C GLN A 692 40.01 -11.20 48.70
N ILE A 693 40.39 -10.17 47.93
CA ILE A 693 41.12 -9.00 48.47
C ILE A 693 40.31 -8.30 49.58
N LYS A 694 39.00 -8.12 49.39
CA LYS A 694 38.10 -7.53 50.40
C LYS A 694 37.91 -8.45 51.62
N GLU A 695 37.83 -9.76 51.44
CA GLU A 695 37.70 -10.72 52.54
C GLU A 695 38.96 -10.74 53.41
N TYR A 696 40.16 -10.61 52.83
CA TYR A 696 41.40 -10.43 53.58
C TYR A 696 41.46 -9.13 54.42
N MET A 697 40.54 -8.17 54.22
CA MET A 697 40.45 -6.95 55.02
C MET A 697 39.49 -7.06 56.21
N LYS A 698 38.56 -8.01 56.18
CA LYS A 698 37.68 -8.32 57.32
C LYS A 698 38.43 -9.18 58.31
#